data_AF-A0A8T2AKW8-F1
#
_entry.id   AF-A0A8T2AKW8-F1
#
_cell.length_a   1.000
_cell.length_b   1.000
_cell.length_c   1.000
_cell.angle_alpha   90.00
_cell.angle_beta   90.00
_cell.angle_gamma   90.00
#
_symmetry.space_group_name_H-M   'P 1'
#
loop_
_entity.id
_entity.type
_entity.pdbx_description
1 polymer ?
#
loop_
_entity_poly.entity_id
_entity_poly.type
_entity_poly.pdbx_seq_one_letter_code
_entity_poly.pdbx_strand_id
1 'polypeptide(L)'
;MAMGKYSRVDGKKSSTYGLTITIVLLLSLCLVGAWMFMSSSSAPADSVGYSSSDTAKDVEPVTKNDLSKEEGDRDPKNFSDEKEENEAVTENNHVKSDSENSAEGNQVDESSGEKTETVEEKKESDDSSGDGDGEKEKNVKEVESESDEAKQKEKTQLEESTEENKSEDGNGNEEKSEEKSEENASETEESTEKSNKDVFPAGDQAEITKESSTGDGAWSTQLVESQNEKKAQQSSISKDQSSYGWKTCNVTAGPDYIPCLDNWQAIKKLHTTMHYEHRERHCPEETPRCLVSLPDGYKRSIKWPKSREKIWYNNVPHTKLAEIKGHQNWVKMSGEHLTFPGGGTQFKNGALHYIDFIQQSHPAIAWGNRTRVILDVGCGVASFGGYLFERDVLALSFAPKDEHEAQVQFALERGIPAMLNVMGTKRLPFPGSVFDLIHCARCRVPWHIEGGKLLLELNRALRPGGFFVWSATPVYRKNEEDSGIWKAMSKLTKAMCWKLVTIKKDKLNEVGAAIYQKPTSNKCYNKRPQNDPPLCKDSDDQNAAWNVPLEACMHKVTEDSSKRGAVWPNMWPERVETAPEWLDSQEGVYGKPAPEDFTADQEKWKTIVSKSYLNDMGIDWSNVRNVMDMRAVYGGFAAALKDLKLWVMNVVPVDAPDTLPIIYERGLFGIYHDWCESFNTYPRTYDLLHADHLFSTLRKRCNLVSVMAEIDRILRPQGTFIIRDDMETIGEVEKMVKSMKWNVKMTQSKDNEGLLTIQKSWWRPAETETIKSAIA
;
A
#
# COMPACT_ATOMS: atom_id res chain seq x y z
N MET A 1 21.06 36.99 -21.39
CA MET A 1 21.15 36.94 -22.86
C MET A 1 19.81 36.43 -23.39
N ALA A 2 19.28 37.09 -24.42
CA ALA A 2 17.89 37.04 -24.84
C ALA A 2 17.52 35.82 -25.71
N MET A 3 16.21 35.56 -25.75
CA MET A 3 15.48 34.49 -26.44
C MET A 3 15.73 34.38 -27.96
N GLY A 4 15.56 33.15 -28.48
CA GLY A 4 15.32 32.90 -29.91
C GLY A 4 14.15 31.94 -30.10
N LYS A 5 13.03 32.46 -30.61
CA LYS A 5 11.93 31.69 -31.24
C LYS A 5 12.29 31.46 -32.71
N TYR A 6 12.01 30.28 -33.24
CA TYR A 6 11.92 30.07 -34.69
C TYR A 6 10.62 29.34 -35.05
N SER A 7 9.78 30.03 -35.82
CA SER A 7 8.65 29.54 -36.59
C SER A 7 9.12 28.98 -37.93
N ARG A 8 8.42 28.00 -38.50
CA ARG A 8 8.56 27.57 -39.90
C ARG A 8 7.19 27.47 -40.56
N VAL A 9 7.04 28.12 -41.71
CA VAL A 9 5.87 28.16 -42.60
C VAL A 9 6.28 27.51 -43.93
N ASP A 10 5.32 26.85 -44.59
CA ASP A 10 5.05 26.73 -46.05
C ASP A 10 4.45 25.33 -46.34
N GLY A 11 3.42 25.11 -47.17
CA GLY A 11 2.64 25.94 -48.08
C GLY A 11 1.48 25.13 -48.71
N LYS A 12 0.44 25.83 -49.20
CA LYS A 12 -0.85 25.34 -49.74
C LYS A 12 -0.77 24.73 -51.16
N LYS A 13 -1.73 23.86 -51.53
CA LYS A 13 -2.72 24.04 -52.64
C LYS A 13 -3.80 22.94 -52.75
N SER A 14 -4.88 23.29 -53.46
CA SER A 14 -6.30 22.92 -53.37
C SER A 14 -6.81 21.67 -54.14
N SER A 15 -7.98 21.11 -53.73
CA SER A 15 -9.08 20.69 -54.63
C SER A 15 -10.36 20.40 -53.84
N THR A 16 -11.37 21.28 -53.92
CA THR A 16 -12.59 21.23 -53.10
C THR A 16 -13.85 21.13 -53.97
N TYR A 17 -13.97 20.09 -54.78
CA TYR A 17 -15.23 19.82 -55.51
C TYR A 17 -15.60 18.32 -55.64
N GLY A 18 -14.70 17.39 -55.33
CA GLY A 18 -15.00 15.95 -55.34
C GLY A 18 -15.64 15.42 -54.06
N LEU A 19 -15.34 16.04 -52.91
CA LEU A 19 -15.70 15.53 -51.58
C LEU A 19 -17.20 15.65 -51.27
N THR A 20 -17.87 16.68 -51.81
CA THR A 20 -19.27 16.99 -51.51
C THR A 20 -20.25 16.02 -52.17
N ILE A 21 -19.90 15.46 -53.34
CA ILE A 21 -20.75 14.50 -54.07
C ILE A 21 -20.69 13.11 -53.42
N THR A 22 -19.53 12.73 -52.87
CA THR A 22 -19.34 11.44 -52.19
C THR A 22 -20.08 11.37 -50.84
N ILE A 23 -20.13 12.49 -50.12
CA ILE A 23 -20.83 12.57 -48.82
C ILE A 23 -22.35 12.49 -49.01
N VAL A 24 -22.91 13.08 -50.06
CA VAL A 24 -24.35 13.02 -50.35
C VAL A 24 -24.79 11.62 -50.78
N LEU A 25 -23.96 10.88 -51.52
CA LEU A 25 -24.24 9.49 -51.91
C LEU A 25 -24.11 8.50 -50.74
N LEU A 26 -23.19 8.74 -49.80
CA LEU A 26 -23.05 7.91 -48.59
C LEU A 26 -24.22 8.11 -47.63
N LEU A 27 -24.71 9.35 -47.46
CA LEU A 27 -25.85 9.63 -46.60
C LEU A 27 -27.17 9.07 -47.16
N SER A 28 -27.36 9.02 -48.48
CA SER A 28 -28.55 8.41 -49.08
C SER A 28 -28.54 6.89 -48.98
N LEU A 29 -27.39 6.23 -49.11
CA LEU A 29 -27.23 4.79 -48.90
C LEU A 29 -27.44 4.36 -47.43
N CYS A 30 -26.99 5.17 -46.46
CA CYS A 30 -27.22 4.89 -45.04
C CYS A 30 -28.70 5.02 -44.64
N LEU A 31 -29.45 5.95 -45.24
CA LEU A 31 -30.89 6.11 -44.98
C LEU A 31 -31.72 4.95 -45.57
N VAL A 32 -31.33 4.38 -46.71
CA VAL A 32 -31.97 3.18 -47.28
C VAL A 32 -31.68 1.93 -46.43
N GLY A 33 -30.46 1.80 -45.91
CA GLY A 33 -30.09 0.71 -44.99
C GLY A 33 -30.87 0.73 -43.68
N ALA A 34 -31.10 1.91 -43.10
CA ALA A 34 -31.90 2.06 -41.88
C ALA A 34 -33.40 1.73 -42.08
N TRP A 35 -33.93 1.95 -43.29
CA TRP A 35 -35.33 1.65 -43.62
C TRP A 35 -35.59 0.13 -43.82
N MET A 36 -34.59 -0.62 -44.31
CA MET A 36 -34.70 -2.07 -44.50
C MET A 36 -34.70 -2.89 -43.19
N PHE A 37 -34.14 -2.37 -42.09
CA PHE A 37 -34.07 -3.08 -40.80
C PHE A 37 -35.22 -2.78 -39.83
N MET A 38 -36.15 -1.89 -40.19
CA MET A 38 -37.27 -1.48 -39.32
C MET A 38 -38.63 -2.07 -39.73
N SER A 39 -38.68 -3.03 -40.67
CA SER A 39 -39.94 -3.60 -41.15
C SER A 39 -39.93 -5.13 -41.23
N SER A 40 -40.30 -5.83 -40.15
CA SER A 40 -41.22 -6.99 -40.23
C SER A 40 -41.64 -7.46 -38.83
N SER A 41 -42.96 -7.56 -38.67
CA SER A 41 -43.71 -7.80 -37.45
C SER A 41 -44.24 -9.23 -37.34
N SER A 42 -44.85 -9.49 -36.17
CA SER A 42 -46.09 -10.26 -35.93
C SER A 42 -46.07 -11.80 -35.95
N ALA A 43 -46.64 -12.34 -34.87
CA ALA A 43 -47.09 -13.72 -34.68
C ALA A 43 -48.30 -14.08 -35.58
N PRO A 44 -48.59 -15.39 -35.72
CA PRO A 44 -49.98 -15.85 -35.69
C PRO A 44 -50.22 -17.13 -34.86
N ALA A 45 -51.50 -17.32 -34.51
CA ALA A 45 -52.08 -18.43 -33.75
C ALA A 45 -52.74 -19.51 -34.64
N ASP A 46 -52.88 -20.70 -34.06
CA ASP A 46 -53.88 -21.79 -34.20
C ASP A 46 -54.15 -22.52 -35.55
N SER A 47 -53.99 -23.86 -35.57
CA SER A 47 -55.10 -24.85 -35.37
C SER A 47 -54.92 -26.24 -36.05
N VAL A 48 -55.47 -27.28 -35.36
CA VAL A 48 -55.94 -28.65 -35.80
C VAL A 48 -54.90 -29.74 -36.16
N GLY A 49 -54.92 -31.01 -35.70
CA GLY A 49 -55.80 -31.80 -34.80
C GLY A 49 -55.79 -33.32 -35.18
N TYR A 50 -55.76 -34.25 -34.19
CA TYR A 50 -56.33 -35.64 -34.15
C TYR A 50 -55.97 -36.28 -32.75
N SER A 51 -56.85 -36.30 -31.72
CA SER A 51 -57.96 -37.23 -31.31
C SER A 51 -57.50 -38.63 -30.83
N SER A 52 -57.92 -39.30 -29.73
CA SER A 52 -58.92 -39.12 -28.64
C SER A 52 -58.66 -40.16 -27.51
N SER A 53 -58.91 -39.89 -26.22
CA SER A 53 -60.04 -40.38 -25.36
C SER A 53 -59.51 -40.46 -23.91
N ASP A 54 -60.22 -40.32 -22.78
CA ASP A 54 -61.60 -40.00 -22.41
C ASP A 54 -61.66 -39.67 -20.89
N THR A 55 -62.80 -39.12 -20.46
CA THR A 55 -63.38 -38.97 -19.10
C THR A 55 -63.13 -37.71 -18.24
N ALA A 56 -64.21 -37.33 -17.56
CA ALA A 56 -64.73 -35.98 -17.34
C ALA A 56 -65.11 -35.68 -15.87
N LYS A 57 -65.60 -34.44 -15.65
CA LYS A 57 -66.42 -33.88 -14.52
C LYS A 57 -65.64 -33.22 -13.37
N ASP A 58 -65.98 -32.06 -12.81
CA ASP A 58 -67.03 -31.04 -13.02
C ASP A 58 -66.64 -29.71 -12.28
N VAL A 59 -66.88 -28.56 -12.93
CA VAL A 59 -67.52 -27.27 -12.52
C VAL A 59 -67.09 -26.45 -11.26
N GLU A 60 -66.32 -25.35 -11.46
CA GLU A 60 -66.65 -23.88 -11.46
C GLU A 60 -67.62 -23.18 -10.39
N PRO A 61 -67.71 -21.81 -10.24
CA PRO A 61 -66.73 -20.79 -9.76
C PRO A 61 -67.33 -19.53 -9.00
N VAL A 62 -66.53 -18.43 -8.85
CA VAL A 62 -66.84 -16.95 -8.70
C VAL A 62 -67.24 -16.42 -7.28
N THR A 63 -66.82 -15.26 -6.71
CA THR A 63 -66.77 -13.82 -7.15
C THR A 63 -66.04 -12.94 -6.09
N LYS A 64 -65.02 -12.12 -6.43
CA LYS A 64 -64.90 -10.63 -6.57
C LYS A 64 -65.23 -9.67 -5.39
N ASN A 65 -64.26 -8.74 -5.17
CA ASN A 65 -64.30 -7.32 -4.72
C ASN A 65 -64.72 -7.04 -3.25
N ASP A 66 -64.16 -6.10 -2.47
CA ASP A 66 -63.90 -4.69 -2.75
C ASP A 66 -62.93 -3.99 -1.75
N LEU A 67 -62.45 -2.83 -2.19
CA LEU A 67 -61.86 -1.62 -1.54
C LEU A 67 -61.73 -1.47 0.00
N SER A 68 -60.62 -0.87 0.44
CA SER A 68 -60.65 0.20 1.47
C SER A 68 -59.42 1.14 1.41
N LYS A 69 -59.70 2.42 1.63
CA LYS A 69 -58.82 3.60 1.75
C LYS A 69 -59.25 4.34 3.04
N GLU A 70 -58.38 5.24 3.51
CA GLU A 70 -58.56 6.28 4.56
C GLU A 70 -58.37 5.82 6.01
N GLU A 71 -57.37 6.30 6.77
CA GLU A 71 -57.06 7.65 7.34
C GLU A 71 -57.64 7.87 8.76
N GLY A 72 -56.76 8.27 9.70
CA GLY A 72 -57.03 9.40 10.61
C GLY A 72 -57.65 9.18 12.02
N ASP A 73 -56.79 9.34 13.03
CA ASP A 73 -56.94 10.23 14.22
C ASP A 73 -57.49 9.76 15.60
N ARG A 74 -56.59 9.88 16.61
CA ARG A 74 -56.66 10.41 18.00
C ARG A 74 -57.75 10.02 19.04
N ASP A 75 -57.25 9.39 20.14
CA ASP A 75 -57.36 9.69 21.61
C ASP A 75 -58.73 9.88 22.31
N PRO A 76 -58.87 9.94 23.68
CA PRO A 76 -58.04 9.51 24.85
C PRO A 76 -58.84 8.83 26.02
N LYS A 77 -58.16 8.30 27.07
CA LYS A 77 -58.33 8.63 28.52
C LYS A 77 -57.83 7.59 29.55
N ASN A 78 -57.10 8.15 30.53
CA ASN A 78 -56.69 7.76 31.90
C ASN A 78 -57.54 6.78 32.73
N PHE A 79 -56.84 6.07 33.64
CA PHE A 79 -57.18 5.99 35.08
C PHE A 79 -55.90 5.91 35.96
N SER A 80 -56.03 6.51 37.15
CA SER A 80 -55.12 6.95 38.25
C SER A 80 -54.34 5.87 39.03
N ASP A 81 -53.09 6.15 39.44
CA ASP A 81 -52.53 6.58 40.77
C ASP A 81 -52.56 5.57 41.93
N GLU A 82 -51.37 5.31 42.51
CA GLU A 82 -51.13 5.21 43.97
C GLU A 82 -49.63 5.51 44.29
N LYS A 83 -49.41 6.41 45.26
CA LYS A 83 -48.15 6.76 45.97
C LYS A 83 -48.01 5.85 47.20
N GLU A 84 -46.84 5.54 47.77
CA GLU A 84 -45.94 6.30 48.70
C GLU A 84 -44.86 5.24 49.12
N GLU A 85 -43.60 5.49 49.52
CA GLU A 85 -43.10 6.30 50.64
C GLU A 85 -41.55 6.28 50.62
N ASN A 86 -40.92 7.32 51.17
CA ASN A 86 -39.48 7.43 51.46
C ASN A 86 -39.18 6.84 52.86
N GLU A 87 -37.97 6.31 53.08
CA GLU A 87 -37.25 6.55 54.34
C GLU A 87 -35.73 6.32 54.22
N ALA A 88 -34.97 7.23 54.82
CA ALA A 88 -33.53 7.19 55.00
C ALA A 88 -33.25 7.28 56.51
N VAL A 89 -32.33 6.46 57.04
CA VAL A 89 -31.67 6.64 58.35
C VAL A 89 -30.28 5.97 58.25
N THR A 90 -29.13 6.66 58.19
CA THR A 90 -28.32 7.44 59.17
C THR A 90 -27.03 6.69 59.58
N GLU A 91 -25.97 7.49 59.57
CA GLU A 91 -24.56 7.37 59.96
C GLU A 91 -24.16 6.42 61.10
N ASN A 92 -22.90 5.95 61.05
CA ASN A 92 -21.99 6.16 62.18
C ASN A 92 -20.51 6.25 61.78
N ASN A 93 -19.84 7.22 62.40
CA ASN A 93 -18.44 7.62 62.26
C ASN A 93 -17.44 6.62 62.87
N HIS A 94 -16.22 6.57 62.32
CA HIS A 94 -15.01 6.59 63.16
C HIS A 94 -13.85 7.33 62.49
N VAL A 95 -13.28 8.24 63.29
CA VAL A 95 -12.19 9.19 63.03
C VAL A 95 -10.82 8.60 63.39
N LYS A 96 -9.78 8.94 62.60
CA LYS A 96 -8.43 9.45 62.97
C LYS A 96 -7.56 9.45 61.69
N SER A 97 -7.25 10.57 61.05
CA SER A 97 -6.24 11.60 61.39
C SER A 97 -4.87 11.02 61.78
N ASP A 98 -3.86 11.25 60.94
CA ASP A 98 -2.71 12.06 61.35
C ASP A 98 -2.14 12.78 60.13
N SER A 99 -1.92 14.06 60.36
CA SER A 99 -1.32 15.08 59.50
C SER A 99 0.01 15.47 60.14
N GLU A 100 1.07 15.61 59.36
CA GLU A 100 2.16 16.52 59.73
C GLU A 100 2.50 17.44 58.55
N ASN A 101 2.23 18.71 58.81
CA ASN A 101 2.82 19.90 58.21
C ASN A 101 4.23 20.07 58.78
N SER A 102 5.15 20.59 57.97
CA SER A 102 6.04 21.67 58.43
C SER A 102 6.65 22.41 57.25
N ALA A 103 6.48 23.72 57.33
CA ALA A 103 6.96 24.76 56.44
C ALA A 103 8.34 25.27 56.88
N GLU A 104 8.73 26.39 56.28
CA GLU A 104 9.88 27.27 56.52
C GLU A 104 11.15 26.93 55.70
N GLY A 105 11.74 27.84 54.94
CA GLY A 105 11.46 29.25 54.73
C GLY A 105 12.73 29.98 54.28
N ASN A 106 12.53 31.12 53.59
CA ASN A 106 13.40 32.31 53.58
C ASN A 106 14.74 32.20 52.79
N GLN A 107 15.20 33.19 52.00
CA GLN A 107 15.23 34.65 52.13
C GLN A 107 15.63 35.27 50.73
N VAL A 108 15.00 36.39 50.26
CA VAL A 108 15.54 37.80 50.21
C VAL A 108 16.40 38.07 48.94
N ASP A 109 16.32 39.15 48.15
CA ASP A 109 15.88 40.56 48.27
C ASP A 109 15.57 41.13 46.84
N GLU A 110 14.51 41.95 46.64
CA GLU A 110 14.53 43.44 46.46
C GLU A 110 15.26 43.96 45.19
N SER A 111 14.83 44.99 44.43
CA SER A 111 13.77 46.01 44.55
C SER A 111 13.83 46.95 43.31
N SER A 112 12.81 47.82 43.19
CA SER A 112 12.56 49.01 42.35
C SER A 112 11.77 48.75 41.05
N GLY A 113 10.51 49.20 40.87
CA GLY A 113 9.78 50.40 41.35
C GLY A 113 9.75 51.43 40.19
N GLU A 114 8.73 52.19 39.81
CA GLU A 114 7.36 52.50 40.26
C GLU A 114 6.68 53.30 39.10
N LYS A 115 5.36 53.56 39.19
CA LYS A 115 4.46 54.30 38.27
C LYS A 115 4.94 55.75 38.00
N THR A 116 4.54 56.52 36.96
CA THR A 116 3.20 57.11 36.69
C THR A 116 3.27 58.06 35.46
N GLU A 117 2.18 58.17 34.68
CA GLU A 117 1.63 59.26 33.79
C GLU A 117 2.55 60.34 33.15
N THR A 118 2.40 60.77 31.88
CA THR A 118 1.35 61.69 31.36
C THR A 118 1.57 62.06 29.86
N VAL A 119 0.45 62.21 29.10
CA VAL A 119 0.04 63.26 28.12
C VAL A 119 0.91 63.63 26.89
N GLU A 120 0.33 63.56 25.66
CA GLU A 120 0.05 64.72 24.77
C GLU A 120 -0.59 64.37 23.41
N GLU A 121 -1.54 65.23 22.99
CA GLU A 121 -2.33 65.24 21.76
C GLU A 121 -1.63 65.95 20.57
N LYS A 122 -2.21 65.73 19.36
CA LYS A 122 -2.43 66.63 18.19
C LYS A 122 -1.80 66.12 16.89
N LYS A 123 -2.63 65.72 15.90
CA LYS A 123 -3.45 66.51 14.94
C LYS A 123 -2.59 67.21 13.88
N GLU A 124 -2.77 66.80 12.63
CA GLU A 124 -3.14 67.72 11.56
C GLU A 124 -3.94 66.99 10.47
N SER A 125 -4.96 67.68 10.01
CA SER A 125 -5.95 67.37 8.97
C SER A 125 -5.51 68.02 7.66
N ASP A 126 -5.93 67.47 6.52
CA ASP A 126 -6.41 68.33 5.43
C ASP A 126 -7.47 67.63 4.56
N ASP A 127 -8.52 68.40 4.34
CA ASP A 127 -9.74 68.14 3.57
C ASP A 127 -9.51 68.45 2.09
N SER A 128 -10.16 67.73 1.16
CA SER A 128 -10.87 68.38 0.05
C SER A 128 -11.89 67.46 -0.65
N SER A 129 -13.11 67.97 -0.68
CA SER A 129 -14.38 67.53 -1.23
C SER A 129 -14.51 67.54 -2.76
N GLY A 130 -15.49 66.81 -3.31
CA GLY A 130 -16.01 67.00 -4.67
C GLY A 130 -17.07 66.00 -5.14
N ASP A 131 -18.33 66.30 -4.85
CA ASP A 131 -19.66 65.91 -5.38
C ASP A 131 -19.87 64.95 -6.59
N GLY A 132 -20.99 64.20 -6.52
CA GLY A 132 -22.08 64.33 -7.52
C GLY A 132 -22.68 63.05 -8.13
N ASP A 133 -23.93 62.73 -7.76
CA ASP A 133 -25.04 61.99 -8.44
C ASP A 133 -24.75 60.67 -9.20
N GLY A 134 -25.52 59.58 -9.11
CA GLY A 134 -26.96 59.41 -8.93
C GLY A 134 -27.59 58.83 -10.21
N GLU A 135 -27.88 57.52 -10.27
CA GLU A 135 -29.12 56.93 -10.85
C GLU A 135 -29.11 55.38 -11.00
N LYS A 136 -30.11 54.76 -10.36
CA LYS A 136 -31.06 53.70 -10.80
C LYS A 136 -30.61 52.33 -11.36
N GLU A 137 -31.04 51.31 -10.59
CA GLU A 137 -31.80 50.10 -10.96
C GLU A 137 -31.52 49.34 -12.27
N LYS A 138 -31.19 48.05 -12.15
CA LYS A 138 -32.15 46.94 -12.38
C LYS A 138 -31.57 45.56 -12.03
N ASN A 139 -32.47 44.72 -11.52
CA ASN A 139 -32.39 43.26 -11.33
C ASN A 139 -31.79 42.51 -12.54
N VAL A 140 -31.14 41.36 -12.30
CA VAL A 140 -31.69 40.01 -12.57
C VAL A 140 -30.64 38.93 -12.24
N LYS A 141 -31.14 37.81 -11.69
CA LYS A 141 -30.46 36.52 -11.47
C LYS A 141 -30.15 35.83 -12.80
N GLU A 142 -29.02 35.14 -12.88
CA GLU A 142 -28.73 33.97 -13.74
C GLU A 142 -27.47 33.34 -13.10
N VAL A 143 -27.39 32.08 -12.61
CA VAL A 143 -27.73 30.75 -13.15
C VAL A 143 -27.23 30.55 -14.56
N GLU A 144 -26.13 29.81 -14.72
CA GLU A 144 -25.82 28.81 -15.76
C GLU A 144 -24.43 28.24 -15.41
N SER A 145 -24.30 26.96 -15.04
CA SER A 145 -24.21 25.76 -15.89
C SER A 145 -22.93 25.69 -16.72
N GLU A 146 -22.00 24.85 -16.31
CA GLU A 146 -20.96 24.32 -17.20
C GLU A 146 -21.21 22.82 -17.38
N SER A 147 -21.75 22.50 -18.54
CA SER A 147 -21.63 21.22 -19.24
C SER A 147 -20.46 21.30 -20.22
N ASP A 148 -20.09 20.12 -20.75
CA ASP A 148 -19.18 19.84 -21.87
C ASP A 148 -17.73 19.50 -21.47
N GLU A 149 -17.10 18.43 -21.96
CA GLU A 149 -17.49 17.45 -22.98
C GLU A 149 -16.61 16.20 -22.87
N ALA A 150 -17.08 15.10 -23.46
CA ALA A 150 -16.39 13.83 -23.55
C ALA A 150 -16.03 13.50 -25.01
N LYS A 151 -14.99 12.68 -25.16
CA LYS A 151 -14.64 11.77 -26.29
C LYS A 151 -13.90 12.35 -27.49
N GLN A 152 -12.67 11.85 -27.67
CA GLN A 152 -12.19 11.36 -28.96
C GLN A 152 -11.70 9.91 -28.80
N LYS A 153 -12.30 9.00 -29.58
CA LYS A 153 -11.79 7.66 -29.89
C LYS A 153 -11.63 7.64 -31.41
N GLU A 154 -10.41 7.48 -31.88
CA GLU A 154 -10.14 7.09 -33.27
C GLU A 154 -10.22 5.57 -33.41
N LYS A 155 -10.93 5.16 -34.47
CA LYS A 155 -10.92 3.82 -35.06
C LYS A 155 -9.92 3.85 -36.20
N THR A 156 -9.09 2.81 -36.33
CA THR A 156 -8.47 2.44 -37.61
C THR A 156 -8.91 1.01 -37.93
N GLN A 157 -9.46 0.84 -39.13
CA GLN A 157 -9.97 -0.41 -39.68
C GLN A 157 -8.85 -1.30 -40.25
N LEU A 158 -9.13 -2.60 -40.24
CA LEU A 158 -8.50 -3.65 -41.04
C LEU A 158 -8.66 -3.40 -42.55
N GLU A 159 -7.69 -3.87 -43.32
CA GLU A 159 -7.91 -4.42 -44.66
C GLU A 159 -7.64 -5.93 -44.60
N GLU A 160 -8.60 -6.69 -45.13
CA GLU A 160 -8.55 -8.14 -45.34
C GLU A 160 -8.80 -8.37 -46.84
N SER A 161 -7.95 -9.16 -47.49
CA SER A 161 -8.16 -9.66 -48.84
C SER A 161 -7.91 -11.16 -48.86
N THR A 162 -8.97 -11.91 -49.13
CA THR A 162 -9.02 -13.34 -49.43
C THR A 162 -8.49 -13.67 -50.83
N GLU A 163 -7.71 -14.75 -50.95
CA GLU A 163 -7.67 -15.62 -52.13
C GLU A 163 -7.35 -17.07 -51.72
N GLU A 164 -8.11 -18.02 -52.28
CA GLU A 164 -8.04 -19.47 -52.08
C GLU A 164 -6.96 -20.14 -52.96
N ASN A 165 -6.28 -21.19 -52.47
CA ASN A 165 -6.29 -22.55 -53.06
C ASN A 165 -5.25 -23.53 -52.46
N LYS A 166 -5.76 -24.76 -52.21
CA LYS A 166 -5.18 -26.11 -52.45
C LYS A 166 -3.87 -26.59 -51.77
N SER A 167 -4.07 -27.54 -50.83
CA SER A 167 -3.60 -28.94 -50.81
C SER A 167 -2.20 -29.34 -51.30
N GLU A 168 -1.42 -29.99 -50.40
CA GLU A 168 -0.74 -31.30 -50.55
C GLU A 168 -0.10 -31.61 -49.15
N ASP A 169 -0.53 -32.63 -48.39
CA ASP A 169 -0.34 -34.08 -48.46
C ASP A 169 1.10 -34.61 -48.19
N GLY A 170 1.20 -35.66 -47.36
CA GLY A 170 2.41 -36.45 -47.09
C GLY A 170 2.90 -36.40 -45.63
N ASN A 171 2.36 -37.15 -44.65
CA ASN A 171 2.29 -38.61 -44.45
C ASN A 171 3.55 -39.24 -43.76
N GLY A 172 3.26 -40.04 -42.73
CA GLY A 172 4.10 -41.11 -42.12
C GLY A 172 5.14 -40.66 -41.09
N ASN A 173 5.32 -41.27 -39.93
CA ASN A 173 4.93 -42.60 -39.46
C ASN A 173 4.92 -42.68 -37.92
N GLU A 174 4.05 -43.56 -37.43
CA GLU A 174 4.04 -44.24 -36.12
C GLU A 174 5.40 -44.97 -35.87
N GLU A 175 5.86 -45.28 -34.65
CA GLU A 175 5.27 -46.24 -33.71
C GLU A 175 5.89 -46.14 -32.28
N LYS A 176 5.09 -46.66 -31.35
CA LYS A 176 5.31 -47.09 -29.96
C LYS A 176 6.52 -48.03 -29.73
N SER A 177 6.98 -48.07 -28.46
CA SER A 177 7.03 -49.26 -27.56
C SER A 177 8.03 -48.98 -26.42
N GLU A 178 7.60 -48.90 -25.15
CA GLU A 178 7.35 -49.96 -24.14
C GLU A 178 8.54 -50.19 -23.18
N GLU A 179 8.14 -50.49 -21.94
CA GLU A 179 8.90 -50.66 -20.71
C GLU A 179 9.95 -51.78 -20.75
N LYS A 180 10.97 -51.68 -19.87
CA LYS A 180 11.24 -52.75 -18.90
C LYS A 180 12.17 -52.33 -17.76
N SER A 181 11.75 -52.77 -16.58
CA SER A 181 12.44 -52.96 -15.31
C SER A 181 13.69 -53.83 -15.39
N GLU A 182 14.64 -53.62 -14.47
CA GLU A 182 15.38 -54.70 -13.79
C GLU A 182 15.93 -54.23 -12.44
N GLU A 183 15.53 -54.94 -11.38
CA GLU A 183 16.16 -54.96 -10.06
C GLU A 183 17.42 -55.83 -10.09
N ASN A 184 18.41 -55.52 -9.24
CA ASN A 184 19.06 -56.55 -8.44
C ASN A 184 19.75 -55.95 -7.21
N ALA A 185 19.56 -56.65 -6.10
CA ALA A 185 19.98 -56.33 -4.74
C ALA A 185 21.26 -57.05 -4.33
N SER A 186 21.98 -56.47 -3.37
CA SER A 186 22.62 -57.14 -2.22
C SER A 186 23.06 -56.01 -1.25
N GLU A 187 22.41 -55.80 -0.11
CA GLU A 187 22.67 -56.45 1.20
C GLU A 187 24.15 -56.45 1.61
N THR A 188 24.62 -56.20 2.84
CA THR A 188 24.16 -55.62 4.12
C THR A 188 25.43 -55.61 5.00
N GLU A 189 25.55 -54.69 5.96
CA GLU A 189 26.22 -54.81 7.28
C GLU A 189 26.88 -53.47 7.67
N GLU A 190 26.86 -52.98 8.91
CA GLU A 190 25.93 -53.04 10.05
C GLU A 190 26.50 -52.04 11.08
N SER A 191 25.65 -51.16 11.62
CA SER A 191 25.79 -50.51 12.96
C SER A 191 27.02 -49.59 13.21
N THR A 192 27.07 -48.65 14.15
CA THR A 192 26.36 -48.48 15.42
C THR A 192 26.41 -47.01 15.86
N GLU A 193 25.25 -46.50 16.29
CA GLU A 193 24.94 -45.60 17.42
C GLU A 193 25.93 -44.59 18.07
N LYS A 194 25.29 -43.44 18.40
CA LYS A 194 25.23 -42.75 19.71
C LYS A 194 26.09 -41.50 20.00
N SER A 195 25.35 -40.40 20.13
CA SER A 195 25.32 -39.43 21.25
C SER A 195 26.59 -39.24 22.10
N ASN A 196 27.02 -37.99 22.26
CA ASN A 196 26.89 -37.33 23.56
C ASN A 196 27.16 -35.81 23.55
N LYS A 197 26.53 -35.22 24.55
CA LYS A 197 26.62 -33.86 25.10
C LYS A 197 28.02 -33.48 25.62
N ASP A 198 28.16 -32.17 25.84
CA ASP A 198 28.81 -31.49 26.98
C ASP A 198 30.21 -30.83 26.83
N VAL A 199 30.19 -29.52 27.16
CA VAL A 199 31.10 -28.80 28.10
C VAL A 199 32.34 -28.02 27.58
N PHE A 200 32.39 -26.75 28.00
CA PHE A 200 33.47 -25.75 27.94
C PHE A 200 34.79 -26.17 28.65
N PRO A 201 35.95 -25.57 28.31
CA PRO A 201 36.54 -24.46 29.10
C PRO A 201 37.22 -23.38 28.20
N ALA A 202 37.28 -22.07 28.48
CA ALA A 202 37.96 -21.31 29.55
C ALA A 202 39.50 -21.43 29.59
N GLY A 203 40.20 -20.30 29.35
CA GLY A 203 41.43 -19.94 30.06
C GLY A 203 42.81 -20.19 29.41
N ASP A 204 43.38 -19.09 28.89
CA ASP A 204 44.74 -18.57 29.15
C ASP A 204 46.06 -19.31 28.83
N GLN A 205 46.90 -18.50 28.15
CA GLN A 205 48.35 -18.28 28.29
C GLN A 205 49.40 -19.25 27.72
N ALA A 206 50.05 -18.72 26.67
CA ALA A 206 51.48 -18.65 26.36
C ALA A 206 52.50 -19.46 27.19
N GLU A 207 53.35 -20.22 26.48
CA GLU A 207 54.76 -20.38 26.84
C GLU A 207 55.62 -20.60 25.58
N ILE A 208 56.75 -19.90 25.51
CA ILE A 208 57.74 -19.92 24.42
C ILE A 208 58.98 -20.70 24.89
N THR A 209 59.53 -21.56 24.02
CA THR A 209 60.96 -21.83 23.71
C THR A 209 61.30 -23.33 23.56
N LYS A 210 61.80 -23.74 22.39
CA LYS A 210 63.24 -23.99 22.12
C LYS A 210 63.48 -24.51 20.70
N GLU A 211 64.50 -23.93 20.06
CA GLU A 211 65.01 -24.21 18.72
C GLU A 211 65.81 -25.52 18.62
N SER A 212 65.91 -26.06 17.39
CA SER A 212 67.14 -26.71 16.91
C SER A 212 67.38 -26.50 15.40
N SER A 213 68.48 -25.80 15.11
CA SER A 213 69.48 -26.02 14.04
C SER A 213 69.13 -25.99 12.54
N THR A 214 69.52 -24.87 11.92
CA THR A 214 70.38 -24.69 10.72
C THR A 214 70.00 -25.28 9.36
N GLY A 215 69.82 -24.37 8.39
CA GLY A 215 70.08 -24.55 6.96
C GLY A 215 70.27 -23.18 6.29
N ASP A 216 71.50 -22.88 5.86
CA ASP A 216 71.89 -21.61 5.23
C ASP A 216 71.18 -21.39 3.88
N GLY A 217 70.46 -20.28 3.78
CA GLY A 217 69.95 -19.71 2.54
C GLY A 217 69.82 -18.19 2.72
N ALA A 218 70.45 -17.42 1.84
CA ALA A 218 70.56 -15.96 1.94
C ALA A 218 69.21 -15.28 2.23
N TRP A 219 69.06 -14.74 3.45
CA TRP A 219 67.82 -14.12 3.92
C TRP A 219 67.64 -12.71 3.34
N SER A 220 66.51 -12.50 2.65
CA SER A 220 65.97 -11.16 2.42
C SER A 220 65.63 -10.55 3.78
N THR A 221 66.03 -9.31 4.03
CA THR A 221 65.76 -8.66 5.33
C THR A 221 64.25 -8.54 5.57
N GLN A 222 63.79 -8.76 6.81
CA GLN A 222 62.39 -8.61 7.24
C GLN A 222 61.75 -7.27 6.80
N LEU A 223 62.57 -6.23 6.58
CA LEU A 223 62.12 -4.94 6.04
C LEU A 223 61.70 -5.02 4.56
N VAL A 224 62.36 -5.83 3.75
CA VAL A 224 62.04 -6.02 2.32
C VAL A 224 60.84 -6.95 2.15
N GLU A 225 60.72 -8.00 2.97
CA GLU A 225 59.51 -8.84 3.00
C GLU A 225 58.29 -8.08 3.54
N SER A 226 58.44 -7.26 4.60
CA SER A 226 57.36 -6.40 5.09
C SER A 226 56.93 -5.32 4.08
N GLN A 227 57.87 -4.77 3.30
CA GLN A 227 57.54 -3.82 2.24
C GLN A 227 56.94 -4.50 1.01
N ASN A 228 57.35 -5.73 0.68
CA ASN A 228 56.75 -6.52 -0.39
C ASN A 228 55.38 -7.07 0.01
N GLU A 229 55.13 -7.42 1.26
CA GLU A 229 53.79 -7.73 1.78
C GLU A 229 52.91 -6.49 1.82
N LYS A 230 53.42 -5.32 2.21
CA LYS A 230 52.66 -4.06 2.13
C LYS A 230 52.38 -3.63 0.69
N LYS A 231 53.29 -3.87 -0.26
CA LYS A 231 53.07 -3.64 -1.69
C LYS A 231 52.24 -4.74 -2.36
N ALA A 232 52.27 -5.98 -1.88
CA ALA A 232 51.40 -7.08 -2.32
C ALA A 232 49.98 -6.89 -1.76
N GLN A 233 49.84 -6.42 -0.52
CA GLN A 233 48.57 -5.97 0.06
C GLN A 233 48.07 -4.70 -0.62
N GLN A 234 48.90 -3.69 -0.90
CA GLN A 234 48.46 -2.51 -1.68
C GLN A 234 48.15 -2.85 -3.14
N SER A 235 48.86 -3.77 -3.78
CA SER A 235 48.60 -4.18 -5.16
C SER A 235 47.40 -5.12 -5.29
N SER A 236 47.14 -5.99 -4.30
CA SER A 236 45.90 -6.76 -4.20
C SER A 236 44.70 -5.90 -3.81
N ILE A 237 44.87 -4.91 -2.91
CA ILE A 237 43.85 -3.88 -2.64
C ILE A 237 43.56 -3.05 -3.90
N SER A 238 44.57 -2.73 -4.72
CA SER A 238 44.38 -1.94 -5.94
C SER A 238 43.84 -2.72 -7.14
N LYS A 239 44.02 -4.06 -7.20
CA LYS A 239 43.45 -4.90 -8.26
C LYS A 239 42.02 -5.34 -7.97
N ASP A 240 41.65 -5.58 -6.71
CA ASP A 240 40.27 -5.96 -6.32
C ASP A 240 39.33 -4.78 -6.02
N GLN A 241 39.84 -3.54 -5.89
CA GLN A 241 38.98 -2.35 -5.82
C GLN A 241 38.24 -2.01 -7.13
N SER A 242 38.44 -2.81 -8.20
CA SER A 242 37.91 -2.57 -9.55
C SER A 242 36.70 -3.43 -9.96
N SER A 243 36.20 -4.32 -9.09
CA SER A 243 35.30 -5.40 -9.54
C SER A 243 33.86 -4.99 -9.90
N TYR A 244 33.35 -3.84 -9.46
CA TYR A 244 31.94 -3.44 -9.70
C TYR A 244 31.86 -2.08 -10.41
N GLY A 245 31.57 -2.09 -11.71
CA GLY A 245 31.41 -0.89 -12.54
C GLY A 245 29.97 -0.37 -12.51
N TRP A 246 29.63 0.47 -11.54
CA TRP A 246 28.31 1.09 -11.43
C TRP A 246 28.11 2.19 -12.47
N LYS A 247 26.91 2.22 -13.07
CA LYS A 247 26.48 3.24 -14.04
C LYS A 247 25.16 3.87 -13.59
N THR A 248 24.87 5.07 -14.06
CA THR A 248 23.60 5.75 -13.81
C THR A 248 22.58 5.30 -14.86
N CYS A 249 21.35 4.99 -14.43
CA CYS A 249 20.29 4.60 -15.35
C CYS A 249 19.89 5.76 -16.26
N ASN A 250 19.94 5.54 -17.58
CA ASN A 250 19.39 6.44 -18.59
C ASN A 250 18.05 5.88 -19.09
N VAL A 251 16.95 6.52 -18.67
CA VAL A 251 15.56 6.05 -18.78
C VAL A 251 14.60 7.23 -18.88
N THR A 252 13.43 7.05 -19.49
CA THR A 252 12.45 8.15 -19.67
C THR A 252 11.96 8.73 -18.34
N ALA A 253 11.73 7.87 -17.34
CA ALA A 253 11.23 8.28 -16.03
C ALA A 253 12.27 9.02 -15.16
N GLY A 254 13.52 9.12 -15.63
CA GLY A 254 14.60 9.82 -14.94
C GLY A 254 14.75 9.40 -13.47
N PRO A 255 14.76 10.35 -12.51
CA PRO A 255 14.90 10.06 -11.08
C PRO A 255 13.75 9.26 -10.47
N ASP A 256 12.61 9.11 -11.15
CA ASP A 256 11.42 8.40 -10.66
C ASP A 256 11.24 7.02 -11.33
N TYR A 257 12.32 6.49 -11.89
CA TYR A 257 12.35 5.19 -12.52
C TYR A 257 12.08 4.04 -11.54
N ILE A 258 11.14 3.18 -11.91
CA ILE A 258 10.72 1.98 -11.20
C ILE A 258 10.68 0.84 -12.23
N PRO A 259 11.67 -0.08 -12.22
CA PRO A 259 11.83 -1.09 -13.26
C PRO A 259 10.56 -1.87 -13.63
N CYS A 260 9.78 -2.30 -12.64
CA CYS A 260 8.56 -3.09 -12.88
C CYS A 260 7.34 -2.25 -13.29
N LEU A 261 7.37 -0.92 -13.18
CA LEU A 261 6.25 -0.06 -13.58
C LEU A 261 6.57 0.80 -14.81
N ASP A 262 7.84 0.86 -15.22
CA ASP A 262 8.33 1.63 -16.36
C ASP A 262 8.86 0.73 -17.50
N ASN A 263 8.46 -0.55 -17.52
CA ASN A 263 8.79 -1.47 -18.61
C ASN A 263 7.88 -1.25 -19.82
N TRP A 264 8.15 -0.19 -20.57
CA TRP A 264 7.42 0.18 -21.78
C TRP A 264 7.39 -0.92 -22.83
N GLN A 265 8.44 -1.75 -22.92
CA GLN A 265 8.45 -2.88 -23.85
C GLN A 265 7.38 -3.93 -23.53
N ALA A 266 7.16 -4.24 -22.25
CA ALA A 266 6.09 -5.14 -21.83
C ALA A 266 4.71 -4.47 -21.93
N ILE A 267 4.60 -3.21 -21.47
CA ILE A 267 3.34 -2.47 -21.45
C ILE A 267 2.79 -2.27 -22.88
N LYS A 268 3.65 -1.97 -23.86
CA LYS A 268 3.24 -1.81 -25.28
C LYS A 268 2.73 -3.10 -25.94
N LYS A 269 3.08 -4.26 -25.37
CA LYS A 269 2.64 -5.58 -25.87
C LYS A 269 1.29 -6.02 -25.29
N LEU A 270 0.72 -5.25 -24.35
CA LEU A 270 -0.58 -5.59 -23.75
C LEU A 270 -1.70 -5.50 -24.79
N HIS A 271 -2.56 -6.51 -24.82
CA HIS A 271 -3.71 -6.55 -25.72
C HIS A 271 -4.82 -5.56 -25.31
N THR A 272 -4.91 -5.22 -24.03
CA THR A 272 -5.92 -4.33 -23.46
C THR A 272 -5.36 -3.60 -22.25
N THR A 273 -5.96 -2.45 -21.94
CA THR A 273 -5.69 -1.63 -20.76
C THR A 273 -6.96 -1.35 -19.94
N MET A 274 -8.06 -2.03 -20.29
CA MET A 274 -9.40 -1.80 -19.75
C MET A 274 -9.47 -2.01 -18.24
N HIS A 275 -8.71 -2.97 -17.71
CA HIS A 275 -8.66 -3.29 -16.29
C HIS A 275 -7.37 -2.80 -15.64
N TYR A 276 -6.77 -1.73 -16.17
CA TYR A 276 -5.53 -1.13 -15.66
C TYR A 276 -4.31 -2.06 -15.68
N GLU A 277 -4.28 -3.06 -16.57
CA GLU A 277 -3.16 -3.99 -16.74
C GLU A 277 -1.85 -3.24 -16.93
N HIS A 278 -1.85 -2.16 -17.70
CA HIS A 278 -0.70 -1.27 -17.92
C HIS A 278 -0.13 -0.60 -16.66
N ARG A 279 -0.86 -0.60 -15.55
CA ARG A 279 -0.41 -0.04 -14.26
C ARG A 279 0.00 -1.12 -13.25
N GLU A 280 -0.12 -2.39 -13.63
CA GLU A 280 0.40 -3.51 -12.87
C GLU A 280 1.92 -3.64 -13.00
N ARG A 281 2.49 -4.58 -12.23
CA ARG A 281 3.89 -4.95 -12.31
C ARG A 281 4.16 -5.71 -13.62
N HIS A 282 5.07 -5.17 -14.43
CA HIS A 282 5.67 -5.76 -15.62
C HIS A 282 7.19 -5.73 -15.48
N CYS A 283 7.76 -6.61 -14.67
CA CYS A 283 9.20 -6.61 -14.41
C CYS A 283 10.01 -7.01 -15.66
N PRO A 284 11.18 -6.38 -15.90
CA PRO A 284 12.08 -6.78 -16.99
C PRO A 284 12.70 -8.16 -16.71
N GLU A 285 12.96 -8.94 -17.76
CA GLU A 285 13.62 -10.26 -17.65
C GLU A 285 15.01 -10.14 -17.02
N GLU A 286 15.79 -9.15 -17.49
CA GLU A 286 17.05 -8.77 -16.85
C GLU A 286 16.82 -7.60 -15.89
N THR A 287 17.00 -7.87 -14.60
CA THR A 287 16.96 -6.85 -13.55
C THR A 287 18.05 -5.78 -13.79
N PRO A 288 17.70 -4.49 -13.79
CA PRO A 288 18.69 -3.42 -13.99
C PRO A 288 19.79 -3.42 -12.91
N ARG A 289 21.03 -3.14 -13.33
CA ARG A 289 22.20 -3.05 -12.44
C ARG A 289 22.72 -1.61 -12.28
N CYS A 290 22.04 -0.65 -12.91
CA CYS A 290 22.37 0.76 -12.84
C CYS A 290 21.74 1.43 -11.61
N LEU A 291 22.32 2.54 -11.16
CA LEU A 291 21.84 3.35 -10.05
C LEU A 291 20.92 4.47 -10.57
N VAL A 292 19.79 4.70 -9.91
CA VAL A 292 18.85 5.77 -10.29
C VAL A 292 19.42 7.14 -9.90
N SER A 293 19.32 8.10 -10.81
CA SER A 293 19.77 9.48 -10.60
C SER A 293 19.03 10.16 -9.44
N LEU A 294 19.64 11.21 -8.89
CA LEU A 294 18.98 12.08 -7.92
C LEU A 294 18.31 13.24 -8.67
N PRO A 295 17.15 13.74 -8.19
CA PRO A 295 16.60 15.00 -8.70
C PRO A 295 17.60 16.15 -8.52
N ASP A 296 17.57 17.11 -9.44
CA ASP A 296 18.41 18.30 -9.35
C ASP A 296 18.05 19.11 -8.10
N GLY A 297 19.06 19.41 -7.28
CA GLY A 297 18.87 20.12 -6.03
C GLY A 297 18.13 19.32 -4.95
N TYR A 298 18.11 17.98 -5.03
CA TYR A 298 17.57 17.10 -3.98
C TYR A 298 18.20 17.44 -2.62
N LYS A 299 17.36 17.54 -1.59
CA LYS A 299 17.74 17.86 -0.21
C LYS A 299 17.35 16.72 0.71
N ARG A 300 17.98 16.68 1.89
CA ARG A 300 17.54 15.77 2.95
C ARG A 300 16.10 16.10 3.35
N SER A 301 15.27 15.07 3.53
CA SER A 301 13.87 15.22 3.90
C SER A 301 13.69 15.98 5.21
N ILE A 302 12.58 16.71 5.29
CA ILE A 302 12.19 17.44 6.50
C ILE A 302 11.91 16.42 7.60
N LYS A 303 12.33 16.71 8.84
CA LYS A 303 12.08 15.80 9.97
C LYS A 303 10.59 15.73 10.33
N TRP A 304 10.14 14.55 10.75
CA TRP A 304 8.83 14.37 11.36
C TRP A 304 8.74 15.17 12.68
N PRO A 305 7.57 15.76 13.04
CA PRO A 305 6.28 15.76 12.34
C PRO A 305 6.13 16.83 11.26
N LYS A 306 7.08 17.74 11.10
CA LYS A 306 6.98 18.85 10.13
C LYS A 306 6.85 18.36 8.69
N SER A 307 7.43 17.21 8.36
CA SER A 307 7.28 16.58 7.03
C SER A 307 5.84 16.22 6.69
N ARG A 308 4.97 15.99 7.68
CA ARG A 308 3.55 15.72 7.44
C ARG A 308 2.87 16.86 6.68
N GLU A 309 3.28 18.10 6.93
CA GLU A 309 2.62 19.30 6.42
C GLU A 309 3.42 19.99 5.31
N LYS A 310 4.71 19.66 5.13
CA LYS A 310 5.53 20.24 4.08
C LYS A 310 6.71 19.38 3.66
N ILE A 311 7.10 19.48 2.40
CA ILE A 311 8.30 18.84 1.83
C ILE A 311 9.06 19.86 0.96
N TRP A 312 10.30 19.52 0.58
CA TRP A 312 11.05 20.28 -0.42
C TRP A 312 10.48 20.05 -1.81
N TYR A 313 10.30 21.12 -2.58
CA TYR A 313 9.87 21.01 -3.98
C TYR A 313 10.85 20.17 -4.81
N ASN A 314 12.15 20.44 -4.71
CA ASN A 314 13.18 19.72 -5.48
C ASN A 314 13.23 18.21 -5.19
N ASN A 315 12.65 17.74 -4.07
CA ASN A 315 12.62 16.31 -3.77
C ASN A 315 11.57 15.57 -4.60
N VAL A 316 10.49 16.27 -4.99
CA VAL A 316 9.39 15.75 -5.80
C VAL A 316 8.95 16.88 -6.75
N PRO A 317 9.74 17.18 -7.81
CA PRO A 317 9.60 18.37 -8.64
C PRO A 317 8.43 18.26 -9.65
N HIS A 318 7.25 17.91 -9.16
CA HIS A 318 6.02 17.73 -9.93
C HIS A 318 4.98 18.79 -9.54
N THR A 319 4.65 19.72 -10.44
CA THR A 319 3.68 20.81 -10.15
C THR A 319 2.26 20.48 -10.59
N LYS A 320 2.07 19.49 -11.47
CA LYS A 320 0.79 19.16 -12.11
C LYS A 320 -0.34 18.95 -11.09
N LEU A 321 -0.08 18.28 -9.97
CA LEU A 321 -1.06 18.09 -8.91
C LEU A 321 -1.43 19.40 -8.19
N ALA A 322 -0.45 20.28 -7.94
CA ALA A 322 -0.69 21.59 -7.31
C ALA A 322 -1.52 22.50 -8.23
N GLU A 323 -1.28 22.46 -9.55
CA GLU A 323 -2.05 23.20 -10.56
C GLU A 323 -3.50 22.72 -10.64
N ILE A 324 -3.72 21.40 -10.71
CA ILE A 324 -5.06 20.81 -10.90
C ILE A 324 -5.88 20.77 -9.59
N LYS A 325 -5.24 20.59 -8.44
CA LYS A 325 -5.90 20.32 -7.14
C LYS A 325 -5.62 21.36 -6.05
N GLY A 326 -4.94 22.47 -6.36
CA GLY A 326 -4.63 23.53 -5.38
C GLY A 326 -5.86 24.08 -4.65
N HIS A 327 -7.00 24.17 -5.34
CA HIS A 327 -8.28 24.64 -4.77
C HIS A 327 -8.91 23.68 -3.74
N GLN A 328 -8.45 22.42 -3.67
CA GLN A 328 -8.98 21.41 -2.74
C GLN A 328 -8.13 21.28 -1.47
N ASN A 329 -7.17 22.19 -1.26
CA ASN A 329 -6.23 22.11 -0.14
C ASN A 329 -5.45 20.79 -0.12
N TRP A 330 -5.12 20.24 -1.29
CA TRP A 330 -4.29 19.04 -1.39
C TRP A 330 -2.80 19.38 -1.25
N VAL A 331 -2.33 20.29 -2.10
CA VAL A 331 -0.93 20.73 -2.16
C VAL A 331 -0.91 22.20 -2.56
N LYS A 332 -0.05 23.00 -1.91
CA LYS A 332 0.22 24.40 -2.29
C LYS A 332 1.72 24.63 -2.39
N MET A 333 2.15 25.35 -3.43
CA MET A 333 3.53 25.84 -3.55
C MET A 333 3.73 27.04 -2.61
N SER A 334 4.80 27.01 -1.82
CA SER A 334 5.19 28.08 -0.90
C SER A 334 6.72 28.24 -0.89
N GLY A 335 7.24 29.10 -1.77
CA GLY A 335 8.68 29.26 -1.97
C GLY A 335 9.33 27.95 -2.43
N GLU A 336 10.35 27.47 -1.72
CA GLU A 336 11.03 26.20 -2.01
C GLU A 336 10.29 24.94 -1.51
N HIS A 337 9.07 25.10 -0.98
CA HIS A 337 8.33 24.02 -0.34
C HIS A 337 7.01 23.74 -1.04
N LEU A 338 6.62 22.47 -1.00
CA LEU A 338 5.25 22.03 -1.19
C LEU A 338 4.61 21.86 0.20
N THR A 339 3.42 22.42 0.39
CA THR A 339 2.70 22.40 1.68
C THR A 339 1.38 21.63 1.54
N PHE A 340 1.03 20.88 2.57
CA PHE A 340 -0.11 19.96 2.63
C PHE A 340 -0.99 20.34 3.82
N PRO A 341 -2.01 21.18 3.62
CA PRO A 341 -2.86 21.66 4.72
C PRO A 341 -3.82 20.57 5.28
N GLY A 342 -3.60 19.30 4.94
CA GLY A 342 -4.37 18.17 5.45
C GLY A 342 -5.73 17.96 4.80
N GLY A 343 -6.04 18.72 3.74
CA GLY A 343 -7.28 18.59 2.98
C GLY A 343 -7.30 17.36 2.07
N GLY A 344 -8.50 17.05 1.60
CA GLY A 344 -8.81 16.01 0.63
C GLY A 344 -10.09 16.32 -0.12
N THR A 345 -10.40 15.64 -1.22
CA THR A 345 -11.63 15.94 -1.98
C THR A 345 -12.90 15.70 -1.15
N GLN A 346 -12.85 14.74 -0.22
CA GLN A 346 -13.96 14.41 0.70
C GLN A 346 -13.86 15.13 2.05
N PHE A 347 -12.73 15.77 2.36
CA PHE A 347 -12.47 16.43 3.65
C PHE A 347 -11.66 17.71 3.45
N LYS A 348 -12.27 18.68 2.76
CA LYS A 348 -11.61 19.95 2.37
C LYS A 348 -11.16 20.79 3.57
N ASN A 349 -11.87 20.63 4.70
CA ASN A 349 -11.62 21.34 5.96
C ASN A 349 -10.70 20.55 6.92
N GLY A 350 -9.98 19.54 6.42
CA GLY A 350 -8.96 18.80 7.16
C GLY A 350 -9.35 17.38 7.53
N ALA A 351 -8.35 16.49 7.57
CA ALA A 351 -8.54 15.07 7.84
C ALA A 351 -8.99 14.75 9.27
N LEU A 352 -8.59 15.54 10.29
CA LEU A 352 -8.95 15.28 11.69
C LEU A 352 -10.46 15.31 11.93
N HIS A 353 -11.14 16.36 11.45
CA HIS A 353 -12.61 16.45 11.52
C HIS A 353 -13.27 15.23 10.87
N TYR A 354 -12.77 14.79 9.72
CA TYR A 354 -13.33 13.65 9.00
C TYR A 354 -13.10 12.31 9.75
N ILE A 355 -11.93 12.12 10.36
CA ILE A 355 -11.62 10.97 11.22
C ILE A 355 -12.58 10.93 12.42
N ASP A 356 -12.81 12.07 13.06
CA ASP A 356 -13.72 12.20 14.20
C ASP A 356 -15.19 12.00 13.77
N PHE A 357 -15.58 12.51 12.60
CA PHE A 357 -16.88 12.26 12.00
C PHE A 357 -17.15 10.76 11.77
N ILE A 358 -16.16 10.00 11.26
CA ILE A 358 -16.31 8.55 11.09
C ILE A 358 -16.49 7.86 12.46
N GLN A 359 -15.67 8.22 13.44
CA GLN A 359 -15.75 7.65 14.80
C GLN A 359 -17.10 7.96 15.46
N GLN A 360 -17.60 9.19 15.34
CA GLN A 360 -18.92 9.59 15.86
C GLN A 360 -20.07 8.90 15.12
N SER A 361 -19.90 8.64 13.82
CA SER A 361 -20.89 7.94 13.00
C SER A 361 -21.06 6.49 13.41
N HIS A 362 -19.97 5.83 13.84
CA HIS A 362 -20.01 4.48 14.37
C HIS A 362 -18.92 4.26 15.46
N PRO A 363 -19.26 4.45 16.75
CA PRO A 363 -18.28 4.39 17.84
C PRO A 363 -17.52 3.06 17.97
N ALA A 364 -18.09 1.95 17.51
CA ALA A 364 -17.46 0.64 17.55
C ALA A 364 -16.24 0.51 16.62
N ILE A 365 -15.99 1.47 15.73
CA ILE A 365 -14.72 1.58 14.99
C ILE A 365 -13.55 1.67 15.97
N ALA A 366 -13.70 2.47 17.03
CA ALA A 366 -12.73 2.60 18.14
C ALA A 366 -11.26 2.67 17.66
N TRP A 367 -10.91 3.79 17.02
CA TRP A 367 -9.54 4.04 16.52
C TRP A 367 -8.48 3.80 17.60
N GLY A 368 -7.39 3.12 17.22
CA GLY A 368 -6.24 2.89 18.11
C GLY A 368 -6.50 1.88 19.22
N ASN A 369 -7.65 1.21 19.19
CA ASN A 369 -8.02 0.17 20.14
C ASN A 369 -8.45 -1.09 19.36
N ARG A 370 -9.69 -1.12 18.85
CA ARG A 370 -10.18 -2.22 18.01
C ARG A 370 -9.62 -2.14 16.60
N THR A 371 -9.64 -0.94 16.02
CA THR A 371 -9.16 -0.71 14.66
C THR A 371 -7.74 -0.17 14.71
N ARG A 372 -6.78 -0.98 14.29
CA ARG A 372 -5.34 -0.66 14.29
C ARG A 372 -4.76 -0.59 12.90
N VAL A 373 -5.10 -1.53 12.01
CA VAL A 373 -4.52 -1.62 10.66
C VAL A 373 -5.58 -1.39 9.59
N ILE A 374 -5.36 -0.36 8.76
CA ILE A 374 -6.30 0.10 7.73
C ILE A 374 -5.68 0.00 6.34
N LEU A 375 -6.49 -0.43 5.37
CA LEU A 375 -6.18 -0.25 3.95
C LEU A 375 -6.90 0.99 3.41
N ASP A 376 -6.15 1.99 2.96
CA ASP A 376 -6.71 3.21 2.36
C ASP A 376 -6.58 3.16 0.83
N VAL A 377 -7.72 2.96 0.16
CA VAL A 377 -7.83 2.79 -1.29
C VAL A 377 -7.93 4.15 -1.96
N GLY A 378 -6.99 4.47 -2.86
CA GLY A 378 -7.04 5.71 -3.65
C GLY A 378 -6.72 6.94 -2.81
N CYS A 379 -5.61 6.87 -2.08
CA CYS A 379 -5.23 7.77 -0.98
C CYS A 379 -5.01 9.24 -1.34
N GLY A 380 -4.92 9.62 -2.62
CA GLY A 380 -4.41 10.93 -3.01
C GLY A 380 -3.01 11.12 -2.41
N VAL A 381 -2.82 12.20 -1.64
CA VAL A 381 -1.59 12.47 -0.89
C VAL A 381 -1.52 11.79 0.49
N ALA A 382 -2.42 10.83 0.78
CA ALA A 382 -2.51 10.05 2.02
C ALA A 382 -2.76 10.87 3.30
N SER A 383 -3.44 12.01 3.20
CA SER A 383 -3.76 12.85 4.36
C SER A 383 -4.57 12.11 5.43
N PHE A 384 -5.53 11.25 5.03
CA PHE A 384 -6.30 10.43 5.98
C PHE A 384 -5.36 9.58 6.86
N GLY A 385 -4.47 8.79 6.23
CA GLY A 385 -3.47 7.99 6.96
C GLY A 385 -2.46 8.82 7.76
N GLY A 386 -2.05 9.98 7.24
CA GLY A 386 -1.09 10.86 7.91
C GLY A 386 -1.57 11.46 9.25
N TYR A 387 -2.88 11.67 9.40
CA TYR A 387 -3.47 12.18 10.64
C TYR A 387 -3.97 11.06 11.58
N LEU A 388 -4.17 9.84 11.08
CA LEU A 388 -4.51 8.66 11.90
C LEU A 388 -3.40 8.23 12.87
N PHE A 389 -2.16 8.65 12.64
CA PHE A 389 -1.07 8.50 13.62
C PHE A 389 -1.39 9.14 14.98
N GLU A 390 -2.22 10.19 15.03
CA GLU A 390 -2.68 10.82 16.28
C GLU A 390 -3.72 10.00 17.04
N ARG A 391 -4.20 8.92 16.42
CA ARG A 391 -5.18 7.98 16.97
C ARG A 391 -4.60 6.57 17.13
N ASP A 392 -3.27 6.43 17.13
CA ASP A 392 -2.57 5.13 17.17
C ASP A 392 -3.09 4.12 16.13
N VAL A 393 -3.34 4.60 14.91
CA VAL A 393 -3.76 3.79 13.77
C VAL A 393 -2.70 3.81 12.67
N LEU A 394 -2.43 2.65 12.11
CA LEU A 394 -1.58 2.47 10.95
C LEU A 394 -2.44 2.29 9.70
N ALA A 395 -2.37 3.25 8.78
CA ALA A 395 -3.05 3.17 7.49
C ALA A 395 -2.02 2.96 6.37
N LEU A 396 -2.12 1.83 5.66
CA LEU A 396 -1.37 1.59 4.44
C LEU A 396 -2.20 2.11 3.27
N SER A 397 -1.71 3.18 2.66
CA SER A 397 -2.31 3.79 1.48
C SER A 397 -1.81 3.13 0.20
N PHE A 398 -2.67 2.96 -0.80
CA PHE A 398 -2.19 2.61 -2.15
C PHE A 398 -2.93 3.34 -3.26
N ALA A 399 -2.19 3.58 -4.34
CA ALA A 399 -2.69 4.07 -5.60
C ALA A 399 -1.76 3.63 -6.73
N PRO A 400 -2.24 3.55 -7.99
CA PRO A 400 -1.38 3.28 -9.11
C PRO A 400 -0.39 4.43 -9.34
N LYS A 401 0.67 4.17 -10.11
CA LYS A 401 1.44 5.24 -10.75
C LYS A 401 0.53 5.89 -11.79
N ASP A 402 0.03 7.10 -11.52
CA ASP A 402 -1.02 7.76 -12.31
C ASP A 402 -0.52 9.00 -13.07
N GLU A 403 -1.36 9.51 -13.97
CA GLU A 403 -1.10 10.68 -14.82
C GLU A 403 -0.99 12.00 -14.04
N HIS A 404 -1.33 11.98 -12.75
CA HIS A 404 -1.16 13.10 -11.84
C HIS A 404 0.21 13.10 -11.16
N GLU A 405 1.10 12.19 -11.57
CA GLU A 405 2.54 12.13 -11.31
C GLU A 405 2.90 12.56 -9.88
N ALA A 406 3.05 11.56 -9.00
CA ALA A 406 3.66 11.64 -7.67
C ALA A 406 2.74 11.65 -6.43
N GLN A 407 1.44 11.30 -6.51
CA GLN A 407 0.57 11.22 -5.33
C GLN A 407 1.14 10.35 -4.18
N VAL A 408 1.51 9.11 -4.49
CA VAL A 408 2.14 8.18 -3.54
C VAL A 408 3.52 8.69 -3.12
N GLN A 409 4.29 9.27 -4.04
CA GLN A 409 5.61 9.84 -3.72
C GLN A 409 5.51 10.99 -2.73
N PHE A 410 4.51 11.86 -2.84
CA PHE A 410 4.25 12.92 -1.86
C PHE A 410 3.96 12.34 -0.48
N ALA A 411 3.14 11.29 -0.38
CA ALA A 411 2.87 10.61 0.89
C ALA A 411 4.17 10.06 1.50
N LEU A 412 4.99 9.39 0.69
CA LEU A 412 6.27 8.80 1.13
C LEU A 412 7.28 9.86 1.56
N GLU A 413 7.39 10.99 0.85
CA GLU A 413 8.25 12.13 1.22
C GLU A 413 7.81 12.83 2.51
N ARG A 414 6.50 12.83 2.78
CA ARG A 414 5.92 13.34 4.04
C ARG A 414 6.11 12.40 5.22
N GLY A 415 6.55 11.16 4.98
CA GLY A 415 6.72 10.15 6.02
C GLY A 415 5.44 9.38 6.38
N ILE A 416 4.54 9.21 5.41
CA ILE A 416 3.24 8.52 5.54
C ILE A 416 3.30 7.19 4.78
N PRO A 417 2.83 6.06 5.36
CA PRO A 417 2.86 4.76 4.69
C PRO A 417 2.01 4.76 3.41
N ALA A 418 2.66 4.49 2.28
CA ALA A 418 1.99 4.34 1.01
C ALA A 418 2.75 3.36 0.10
N MET A 419 2.07 2.78 -0.89
CA MET A 419 2.68 1.92 -1.88
C MET A 419 2.06 2.09 -3.26
N LEU A 420 2.81 1.73 -4.29
CA LEU A 420 2.30 1.69 -5.66
C LEU A 420 1.58 0.36 -5.90
N ASN A 421 0.28 0.43 -6.14
CA ASN A 421 -0.48 -0.77 -6.47
C ASN A 421 -1.76 -0.42 -7.23
N VAL A 422 -2.32 -1.40 -7.92
CA VAL A 422 -3.60 -1.26 -8.61
C VAL A 422 -4.41 -2.53 -8.42
N MET A 423 -5.72 -2.40 -8.24
CA MET A 423 -6.63 -3.54 -8.33
C MET A 423 -7.01 -3.70 -9.81
N GLY A 424 -6.15 -4.39 -10.55
CA GLY A 424 -6.37 -4.70 -11.96
C GLY A 424 -6.91 -6.12 -12.14
N THR A 425 -6.01 -7.04 -12.48
CA THR A 425 -6.27 -8.45 -12.80
C THR A 425 -5.66 -9.42 -11.79
N LYS A 426 -4.77 -8.96 -10.91
CA LYS A 426 -4.10 -9.74 -9.86
C LYS A 426 -4.54 -9.33 -8.46
N ARG A 427 -4.51 -10.26 -7.51
CA ARG A 427 -4.77 -10.01 -6.08
C ARG A 427 -3.82 -8.96 -5.54
N LEU A 428 -4.29 -8.17 -4.58
CA LEU A 428 -3.42 -7.34 -3.77
C LEU A 428 -2.48 -8.26 -2.99
N PRO A 429 -1.19 -7.89 -2.80
CA PRO A 429 -0.13 -8.69 -2.21
C PRO A 429 -0.24 -8.78 -0.68
N PHE A 430 -1.47 -8.97 -0.19
CA PHE A 430 -1.83 -9.12 1.21
C PHE A 430 -2.56 -10.47 1.41
N PRO A 431 -2.33 -11.14 2.55
CA PRO A 431 -3.08 -12.34 2.90
C PRO A 431 -4.57 -12.03 3.08
N GLY A 432 -5.39 -13.09 3.15
CA GLY A 432 -6.79 -12.97 3.47
C GLY A 432 -7.03 -12.49 4.90
N SER A 433 -8.11 -11.73 5.11
CA SER A 433 -8.63 -11.34 6.42
C SER A 433 -7.58 -10.67 7.33
N VAL A 434 -6.91 -9.63 6.84
CA VAL A 434 -5.82 -8.95 7.57
C VAL A 434 -6.15 -7.54 8.04
N PHE A 435 -7.00 -6.81 7.32
CA PHE A 435 -7.34 -5.42 7.65
C PHE A 435 -8.54 -5.35 8.58
N ASP A 436 -8.46 -4.46 9.59
CA ASP A 436 -9.55 -4.22 10.53
C ASP A 436 -10.64 -3.32 9.89
N LEU A 437 -10.20 -2.38 9.04
CA LEU A 437 -11.04 -1.47 8.28
C LEU A 437 -10.44 -1.19 6.90
N ILE A 438 -11.30 -1.07 5.89
CA ILE A 438 -10.93 -0.58 4.56
C ILE A 438 -11.64 0.74 4.32
N HIS A 439 -10.89 1.74 3.84
CA HIS A 439 -11.39 3.08 3.58
C HIS A 439 -11.29 3.42 2.10
N CYS A 440 -12.33 4.04 1.55
CA CYS A 440 -12.30 4.67 0.22
C CYS A 440 -12.99 6.04 0.29
N ALA A 441 -12.21 7.10 0.09
CA ALA A 441 -12.71 8.46 -0.07
C ALA A 441 -12.54 8.92 -1.53
N ARG A 442 -13.63 8.87 -2.31
CA ARG A 442 -13.64 9.20 -3.75
C ARG A 442 -12.53 8.50 -4.54
N CYS A 443 -12.30 7.21 -4.25
CA CYS A 443 -11.22 6.42 -4.85
C CYS A 443 -11.42 6.09 -6.35
N ARG A 444 -12.59 6.40 -6.93
CA ARG A 444 -12.93 6.17 -8.36
C ARG A 444 -12.83 4.71 -8.81
N VAL A 445 -12.93 3.77 -7.88
CA VAL A 445 -12.97 2.34 -8.20
C VAL A 445 -14.41 1.93 -8.51
N PRO A 446 -14.68 1.30 -9.68
CA PRO A 446 -16.02 0.87 -10.05
C PRO A 446 -16.40 -0.44 -9.34
N TRP A 447 -16.68 -0.36 -8.05
CA TRP A 447 -16.90 -1.54 -7.19
C TRP A 447 -18.01 -2.51 -7.63
N HIS A 448 -19.00 -2.05 -8.39
CA HIS A 448 -20.22 -2.78 -8.71
C HIS A 448 -20.22 -3.48 -10.08
N ILE A 449 -19.23 -3.19 -10.94
CA ILE A 449 -19.16 -3.76 -12.29
C ILE A 449 -18.50 -5.15 -12.27
N GLU A 450 -18.61 -5.90 -13.37
CA GLU A 450 -17.91 -7.18 -13.57
C GLU A 450 -18.10 -8.17 -12.42
N GLY A 451 -19.36 -8.36 -11.99
CA GLY A 451 -19.68 -9.27 -10.88
C GLY A 451 -19.15 -8.80 -9.52
N GLY A 452 -18.72 -7.54 -9.39
CA GLY A 452 -18.17 -7.00 -8.15
C GLY A 452 -16.74 -7.42 -7.86
N LYS A 453 -16.00 -7.92 -8.87
CA LYS A 453 -14.65 -8.50 -8.74
C LYS A 453 -13.70 -7.70 -7.84
N LEU A 454 -13.67 -6.37 -7.99
CA LEU A 454 -12.82 -5.48 -7.16
C LEU A 454 -13.30 -5.37 -5.70
N LEU A 455 -14.62 -5.36 -5.47
CA LEU A 455 -15.17 -5.35 -4.12
C LEU A 455 -14.98 -6.71 -3.42
N LEU A 456 -14.98 -7.79 -4.19
CA LEU A 456 -14.69 -9.15 -3.72
C LEU A 456 -13.25 -9.30 -3.26
N GLU A 457 -12.30 -8.64 -3.91
CA GLU A 457 -10.92 -8.55 -3.41
C GLU A 457 -10.82 -7.81 -2.07
N LEU A 458 -11.59 -6.72 -1.88
CA LEU A 458 -11.69 -6.08 -0.56
C LEU A 458 -12.34 -7.01 0.47
N ASN A 459 -13.34 -7.79 0.07
CA ASN A 459 -13.94 -8.80 0.94
C ASN A 459 -12.93 -9.89 1.34
N ARG A 460 -12.02 -10.29 0.44
CA ARG A 460 -10.94 -11.23 0.76
C ARG A 460 -10.00 -10.65 1.82
N ALA A 461 -9.59 -9.40 1.67
CA ALA A 461 -8.60 -8.75 2.54
C ALA A 461 -9.17 -8.25 3.90
N LEU A 462 -10.47 -7.92 3.96
CA LEU A 462 -11.13 -7.43 5.17
C LEU A 462 -11.41 -8.57 6.17
N ARG A 463 -11.09 -8.36 7.45
CA ARG A 463 -11.41 -9.32 8.53
C ARG A 463 -12.92 -9.52 8.69
N PRO A 464 -13.39 -10.75 9.01
CA PRO A 464 -14.77 -10.97 9.46
C PRO A 464 -15.14 -10.00 10.61
N GLY A 465 -16.26 -9.30 10.50
CA GLY A 465 -16.67 -8.27 11.46
C GLY A 465 -15.97 -6.90 11.31
N GLY A 466 -15.02 -6.78 10.39
CA GLY A 466 -14.37 -5.52 10.03
C GLY A 466 -15.27 -4.60 9.21
N PHE A 467 -14.84 -3.35 9.03
CA PHE A 467 -15.64 -2.30 8.41
C PHE A 467 -15.13 -1.86 7.03
N PHE A 468 -16.04 -1.51 6.15
CA PHE A 468 -15.75 -0.77 4.93
C PHE A 468 -16.40 0.61 5.00
N VAL A 469 -15.60 1.66 4.95
CA VAL A 469 -16.04 3.06 4.95
C VAL A 469 -15.96 3.61 3.54
N TRP A 470 -17.12 3.84 2.93
CA TRP A 470 -17.24 4.34 1.58
C TRP A 470 -17.78 5.78 1.59
N SER A 471 -16.92 6.75 1.29
CA SER A 471 -17.29 8.16 1.13
C SER A 471 -17.10 8.57 -0.34
N ALA A 472 -18.17 8.53 -1.12
CA ALA A 472 -18.15 8.83 -2.54
C ALA A 472 -19.45 9.49 -3.00
N THR A 473 -19.44 10.14 -4.17
CA THR A 473 -20.61 10.86 -4.69
C THR A 473 -21.90 10.03 -4.73
N PRO A 474 -21.89 8.72 -5.05
CA PRO A 474 -23.10 7.89 -5.01
C PRO A 474 -23.77 7.80 -3.64
N VAL A 475 -23.05 8.08 -2.56
CA VAL A 475 -23.58 8.00 -1.19
C VAL A 475 -24.44 9.22 -0.83
N TYR A 476 -24.14 10.40 -1.38
CA TYR A 476 -24.74 11.66 -0.94
C TYR A 476 -25.35 12.51 -2.07
N ARG A 477 -25.09 12.18 -3.33
CA ARG A 477 -25.76 12.79 -4.49
C ARG A 477 -26.94 11.92 -4.97
N LYS A 478 -27.86 12.55 -5.70
CA LYS A 478 -29.11 11.93 -6.17
C LYS A 478 -29.35 12.08 -7.68
N ASN A 479 -28.33 12.43 -8.47
CA ASN A 479 -28.47 12.40 -9.92
C ASN A 479 -28.63 10.94 -10.40
N GLU A 480 -29.00 10.76 -11.67
CA GLU A 480 -29.33 9.44 -12.22
C GLU A 480 -28.14 8.46 -12.14
N GLU A 481 -26.94 8.92 -12.51
CA GLU A 481 -25.72 8.12 -12.47
C GLU A 481 -25.36 7.67 -11.04
N ASP A 482 -25.23 8.61 -10.10
CA ASP A 482 -24.91 8.34 -8.70
C ASP A 482 -25.97 7.41 -8.06
N SER A 483 -27.25 7.61 -8.39
CA SER A 483 -28.34 6.76 -7.91
C SER A 483 -28.28 5.35 -8.49
N GLY A 484 -27.92 5.21 -9.76
CA GLY A 484 -27.71 3.92 -10.42
C GLY A 484 -26.56 3.14 -9.77
N ILE A 485 -25.43 3.80 -9.55
CA ILE A 485 -24.26 3.22 -8.87
C ILE A 485 -24.62 2.80 -7.44
N TRP A 486 -25.32 3.66 -6.69
CA TRP A 486 -25.78 3.34 -5.33
C TRP A 486 -26.68 2.12 -5.31
N LYS A 487 -27.63 2.00 -6.26
CA LYS A 487 -28.53 0.85 -6.37
C LYS A 487 -27.76 -0.44 -6.69
N ALA A 488 -26.80 -0.38 -7.62
CA ALA A 488 -25.96 -1.52 -7.97
C ALA A 488 -25.08 -1.96 -6.79
N MET A 489 -24.41 -1.02 -6.11
CA MET A 489 -23.63 -1.27 -4.90
C MET A 489 -24.47 -1.85 -3.77
N SER A 490 -25.66 -1.30 -3.55
CA SER A 490 -26.59 -1.79 -2.53
C SER A 490 -27.06 -3.22 -2.83
N LYS A 491 -27.28 -3.57 -4.11
CA LYS A 491 -27.62 -4.94 -4.52
C LYS A 491 -26.45 -5.88 -4.26
N LEU A 492 -25.24 -5.51 -4.69
CA LEU A 492 -24.03 -6.32 -4.54
C LEU A 492 -23.66 -6.55 -3.07
N THR A 493 -23.57 -5.50 -2.27
CA THR A 493 -23.22 -5.62 -0.84
C THR A 493 -24.22 -6.47 -0.05
N LYS A 494 -25.52 -6.37 -0.36
CA LYS A 494 -26.55 -7.27 0.20
C LYS A 494 -26.33 -8.72 -0.23
N ALA A 495 -26.02 -8.95 -1.51
CA ALA A 495 -25.74 -10.29 -2.03
C ALA A 495 -24.47 -10.90 -1.41
N MET A 496 -23.49 -10.07 -1.05
CA MET A 496 -22.28 -10.43 -0.29
C MET A 496 -22.52 -10.56 1.23
N CYS A 497 -23.75 -10.41 1.71
CA CYS A 497 -24.12 -10.42 3.13
C CYS A 497 -23.46 -9.32 3.98
N TRP A 498 -22.95 -8.24 3.37
CA TRP A 498 -22.47 -7.09 4.12
C TRP A 498 -23.64 -6.32 4.73
N LYS A 499 -23.53 -6.02 6.02
CA LYS A 499 -24.52 -5.22 6.74
C LYS A 499 -24.21 -3.74 6.54
N LEU A 500 -25.14 -2.99 5.94
CA LEU A 500 -25.08 -1.52 6.01
C LEU A 500 -25.37 -1.07 7.44
N VAL A 501 -24.35 -0.57 8.13
CA VAL A 501 -24.42 -0.17 9.54
C VAL A 501 -25.04 1.22 9.69
N THR A 502 -24.56 2.18 8.91
CA THR A 502 -25.04 3.56 8.97
C THR A 502 -24.68 4.32 7.70
N ILE A 503 -25.46 5.35 7.39
CA ILE A 503 -25.12 6.38 6.43
C ILE A 503 -25.21 7.71 7.18
N LYS A 504 -24.11 8.45 7.21
CA LYS A 504 -24.06 9.76 7.87
C LYS A 504 -23.55 10.81 6.90
N LYS A 505 -24.06 12.04 7.08
CA LYS A 505 -23.64 13.21 6.31
C LYS A 505 -22.75 14.07 7.19
N ASP A 506 -21.61 14.46 6.64
CA ASP A 506 -20.75 15.49 7.20
C ASP A 506 -21.22 16.84 6.65
N LYS A 507 -21.87 17.64 7.51
CA LYS A 507 -22.39 18.95 7.12
C LYS A 507 -21.29 19.94 6.78
N LEU A 508 -20.12 19.83 7.40
CA LEU A 508 -19.02 20.79 7.21
C LEU A 508 -18.37 20.63 5.83
N ASN A 509 -18.15 19.38 5.42
CA ASN A 509 -17.53 19.07 4.13
C ASN A 509 -18.56 18.85 3.01
N GLU A 510 -19.86 18.85 3.32
CA GLU A 510 -20.97 18.57 2.40
C GLU A 510 -20.84 17.19 1.71
N VAL A 511 -20.36 16.20 2.46
CA VAL A 511 -20.20 14.81 1.99
C VAL A 511 -21.01 13.83 2.84
N GLY A 512 -20.99 12.56 2.47
CA GLY A 512 -21.54 11.49 3.30
C GLY A 512 -20.75 10.20 3.15
N ALA A 513 -20.77 9.41 4.22
CA ALA A 513 -20.10 8.12 4.30
C ALA A 513 -21.12 7.01 4.62
N ALA A 514 -21.05 5.92 3.86
CA ALA A 514 -21.73 4.67 4.15
C ALA A 514 -20.74 3.72 4.82
N ILE A 515 -21.12 3.15 5.96
CA ILE A 515 -20.31 2.19 6.70
C ILE A 515 -20.96 0.82 6.59
N TYR A 516 -20.22 -0.13 6.03
CA TYR A 516 -20.62 -1.52 5.91
C TYR A 516 -19.81 -2.38 6.86
N GLN A 517 -20.38 -3.51 7.30
CA GLN A 517 -19.69 -4.50 8.12
C GLN A 517 -19.74 -5.87 7.45
N LYS A 518 -18.58 -6.52 7.35
CA LYS A 518 -18.45 -7.90 6.85
C LYS A 518 -19.05 -8.89 7.86
N PRO A 519 -19.77 -9.94 7.42
CA PRO A 519 -20.32 -10.93 8.35
C PRO A 519 -19.22 -11.66 9.14
N THR A 520 -19.59 -12.16 10.33
CA THR A 520 -18.74 -12.96 11.22
C THR A 520 -19.06 -14.46 11.18
N SER A 521 -20.03 -14.87 10.35
CA SER A 521 -20.46 -16.27 10.22
C SER A 521 -21.01 -16.55 8.83
N ASN A 522 -21.04 -17.83 8.44
CA ASN A 522 -21.58 -18.31 7.17
C ASN A 522 -23.12 -18.40 7.18
N LYS A 523 -23.79 -18.06 8.30
CA LYS A 523 -25.25 -18.13 8.43
C LYS A 523 -25.98 -17.38 7.32
N CYS A 524 -25.47 -16.22 6.92
CA CYS A 524 -26.06 -15.48 5.80
C CYS A 524 -25.72 -16.15 4.46
N TYR A 525 -24.47 -16.57 4.25
CA TYR A 525 -24.04 -17.23 3.01
C TYR A 525 -24.89 -18.47 2.69
N ASN A 526 -25.18 -19.28 3.70
CA ASN A 526 -25.98 -20.51 3.56
C ASN A 526 -27.47 -20.25 3.28
N LYS A 527 -27.96 -19.03 3.54
CA LYS A 527 -29.37 -18.64 3.34
C LYS A 527 -29.57 -17.77 2.10
N ARG A 528 -28.54 -17.59 1.27
CA ARG A 528 -28.63 -16.76 0.07
C ARG A 528 -29.59 -17.41 -0.93
N PRO A 529 -30.54 -16.64 -1.50
CA PRO A 529 -31.47 -17.18 -2.49
C PRO A 529 -30.77 -17.54 -3.81
N GLN A 530 -29.65 -16.87 -4.11
CA GLN A 530 -28.82 -17.10 -5.29
C GLN A 530 -27.36 -17.09 -4.88
N ASN A 531 -26.58 -18.04 -5.44
CA ASN A 531 -25.14 -18.11 -5.26
C ASN A 531 -24.41 -17.14 -6.22
N ASP A 532 -24.76 -15.86 -6.15
CA ASP A 532 -24.21 -14.79 -6.98
C ASP A 532 -23.92 -13.54 -6.10
N PRO A 533 -22.64 -13.16 -5.88
CA PRO A 533 -21.43 -13.79 -6.39
C PRO A 533 -21.19 -15.20 -5.78
N PRO A 534 -20.56 -16.14 -6.53
CA PRO A 534 -20.33 -17.50 -6.06
C PRO A 534 -19.34 -17.56 -4.88
N LEU A 535 -19.40 -18.63 -4.09
CA LEU A 535 -18.33 -18.95 -3.16
C LEU A 535 -17.10 -19.50 -3.92
N CYS A 536 -15.90 -19.17 -3.45
CA CYS A 536 -14.67 -19.72 -3.99
C CYS A 536 -14.59 -21.23 -3.72
N LYS A 537 -13.87 -21.97 -4.58
CA LYS A 537 -13.59 -23.39 -4.36
C LYS A 537 -12.74 -23.54 -3.09
N ASP A 538 -12.92 -24.63 -2.35
CA ASP A 538 -12.13 -24.87 -1.13
C ASP A 538 -10.62 -25.07 -1.43
N SER A 539 -10.25 -25.33 -2.69
CA SER A 539 -8.86 -25.39 -3.18
C SER A 539 -8.22 -24.01 -3.43
N ASP A 540 -9.03 -22.95 -3.47
CA ASP A 540 -8.53 -21.59 -3.67
C ASP A 540 -8.09 -21.00 -2.33
N ASP A 541 -6.78 -20.99 -2.08
CA ASP A 541 -6.22 -20.44 -0.85
C ASP A 541 -6.45 -18.93 -0.78
N GLN A 542 -7.06 -18.46 0.31
CA GLN A 542 -7.35 -17.05 0.56
C GLN A 542 -6.07 -16.25 0.86
N ASN A 543 -5.02 -16.89 1.38
CA ASN A 543 -3.77 -16.24 1.78
C ASN A 543 -2.80 -16.08 0.60
N ALA A 544 -2.84 -17.00 -0.37
CA ALA A 544 -2.11 -16.86 -1.64
C ALA A 544 -2.49 -15.55 -2.37
N ALA A 545 -1.49 -14.68 -2.53
CA ALA A 545 -1.67 -13.33 -3.05
C ALA A 545 -0.62 -12.90 -4.09
N TRP A 546 0.60 -13.42 -4.03
CA TRP A 546 1.66 -13.03 -4.97
C TRP A 546 1.41 -13.60 -6.37
N ASN A 547 1.21 -12.72 -7.36
CA ASN A 547 0.92 -13.08 -8.75
C ASN A 547 -0.31 -13.99 -8.96
N VAL A 548 -1.24 -14.01 -7.99
CA VAL A 548 -2.49 -14.78 -8.11
C VAL A 548 -3.54 -13.95 -8.85
N PRO A 549 -4.19 -14.49 -9.90
CA PRO A 549 -5.30 -13.81 -10.58
C PRO A 549 -6.46 -13.48 -9.65
N LEU A 550 -7.13 -12.35 -9.91
CA LEU A 550 -8.38 -12.02 -9.27
C LEU A 550 -9.50 -12.93 -9.78
N GLU A 551 -10.31 -13.41 -8.85
CA GLU A 551 -11.49 -14.23 -9.11
C GLU A 551 -12.75 -13.52 -8.60
N ALA A 552 -13.86 -13.68 -9.31
CA ALA A 552 -15.15 -13.11 -8.90
C ALA A 552 -15.89 -14.05 -7.94
N CYS A 553 -15.28 -14.40 -6.80
CA CYS A 553 -15.85 -15.28 -5.79
C CYS A 553 -15.62 -14.80 -4.35
N MET A 554 -16.36 -15.36 -3.39
CA MET A 554 -16.20 -15.08 -1.96
C MET A 554 -15.70 -16.30 -1.18
N HIS A 555 -14.66 -16.13 -0.38
CA HIS A 555 -14.27 -17.13 0.61
C HIS A 555 -15.28 -17.21 1.76
N LYS A 556 -15.49 -18.42 2.28
CA LYS A 556 -16.29 -18.66 3.49
C LYS A 556 -15.61 -17.99 4.69
N VAL A 557 -16.40 -17.61 5.69
CA VAL A 557 -15.85 -17.16 6.97
C VAL A 557 -15.38 -18.39 7.76
N THR A 558 -14.15 -18.36 8.27
CA THR A 558 -13.66 -19.40 9.19
C THR A 558 -14.43 -19.31 10.51
N GLU A 559 -15.10 -20.39 10.93
CA GLU A 559 -15.85 -20.46 12.21
C GLU A 559 -15.16 -21.37 13.24
N ASP A 560 -14.15 -22.12 12.82
CA ASP A 560 -13.32 -22.97 13.68
C ASP A 560 -12.31 -22.10 14.44
N SER A 561 -12.45 -22.00 15.76
CA SER A 561 -11.60 -21.15 16.61
C SER A 561 -10.13 -21.53 16.59
N SER A 562 -9.79 -22.77 16.21
CA SER A 562 -8.40 -23.20 16.04
C SER A 562 -7.74 -22.65 14.77
N LYS A 563 -8.54 -22.11 13.84
CA LYS A 563 -8.06 -21.63 12.55
C LYS A 563 -8.00 -20.11 12.51
N ARG A 564 -7.03 -19.63 11.73
CA ARG A 564 -6.85 -18.21 11.44
C ARG A 564 -8.14 -17.54 10.98
N GLY A 565 -8.40 -16.37 11.54
CA GLY A 565 -9.51 -15.48 11.12
C GLY A 565 -10.87 -15.80 11.74
N ALA A 566 -10.98 -16.81 12.59
CA ALA A 566 -12.22 -17.11 13.33
C ALA A 566 -12.43 -16.19 14.54
N VAL A 567 -11.35 -15.86 15.25
CA VAL A 567 -11.36 -14.99 16.43
C VAL A 567 -10.78 -13.62 16.07
N TRP A 568 -11.39 -12.56 16.61
CA TRP A 568 -10.85 -11.20 16.45
C TRP A 568 -9.60 -11.03 17.34
N PRO A 569 -8.51 -10.41 16.86
CA PRO A 569 -7.29 -10.24 17.68
C PRO A 569 -7.53 -9.43 18.95
N ASN A 570 -6.61 -9.53 19.91
CA ASN A 570 -6.61 -8.67 21.09
C ASN A 570 -6.64 -7.18 20.72
N MET A 571 -7.12 -6.37 21.66
CA MET A 571 -7.16 -4.92 21.50
C MET A 571 -5.74 -4.33 21.53
N TRP A 572 -5.54 -3.21 20.85
CA TRP A 572 -4.29 -2.46 20.93
C TRP A 572 -4.17 -1.77 22.32
N PRO A 573 -2.98 -1.75 22.97
CA PRO A 573 -1.67 -2.18 22.48
C PRO A 573 -1.28 -3.64 22.78
N GLU A 574 -2.06 -4.39 23.55
CA GLU A 574 -1.74 -5.79 23.93
C GLU A 574 -1.55 -6.70 22.71
N ARG A 575 -2.29 -6.41 21.63
CA ARG A 575 -2.21 -7.09 20.32
C ARG A 575 -0.79 -7.29 19.81
N VAL A 576 0.12 -6.33 20.01
CA VAL A 576 1.48 -6.41 19.44
C VAL A 576 2.38 -7.42 20.13
N GLU A 577 2.13 -7.71 21.40
CA GLU A 577 2.93 -8.61 22.23
C GLU A 577 2.30 -10.02 22.33
N THR A 578 1.04 -10.17 21.93
CA THR A 578 0.29 -11.42 22.10
C THR A 578 0.49 -12.35 20.90
N ALA A 579 0.89 -13.59 21.15
CA ALA A 579 0.87 -14.65 20.15
C ALA A 579 -0.59 -14.92 19.71
N PRO A 580 -0.86 -15.10 18.40
CA PRO A 580 -2.19 -15.49 17.95
C PRO A 580 -2.64 -16.84 18.48
N GLU A 581 -3.90 -16.96 18.89
CA GLU A 581 -4.48 -18.20 19.45
C GLU A 581 -4.48 -19.39 18.47
N TRP A 582 -4.50 -19.09 17.16
CA TRP A 582 -4.48 -20.12 16.10
C TRP A 582 -3.07 -20.64 15.80
N LEU A 583 -2.01 -20.08 16.41
CA LEU A 583 -0.67 -20.68 16.31
C LEU A 583 -0.68 -22.00 17.08
N ASP A 584 -0.51 -23.10 16.36
CA ASP A 584 -0.45 -24.44 16.93
C ASP A 584 0.99 -24.86 17.24
N SER A 585 1.17 -26.01 17.89
CA SER A 585 2.49 -26.54 18.24
C SER A 585 3.27 -27.11 17.05
N GLN A 586 2.91 -26.75 15.81
CA GLN A 586 3.73 -27.06 14.65
C GLN A 586 5.07 -26.33 14.73
N GLU A 587 6.03 -26.84 13.99
CA GLU A 587 7.36 -26.25 13.90
C GLU A 587 7.28 -24.87 13.24
N GLY A 588 7.76 -23.86 13.97
CA GLY A 588 7.89 -22.47 13.54
C GLY A 588 9.12 -22.26 12.65
N VAL A 589 9.42 -21.00 12.37
CA VAL A 589 10.47 -20.63 11.41
C VAL A 589 11.88 -20.98 11.91
N TYR A 590 12.13 -20.95 13.22
CA TYR A 590 13.42 -21.30 13.81
C TYR A 590 13.47 -22.70 14.44
N GLY A 591 12.54 -23.59 14.07
CA GLY A 591 12.55 -25.00 14.49
C GLY A 591 11.98 -25.28 15.88
N LYS A 592 11.39 -24.27 16.54
CA LYS A 592 10.65 -24.42 17.81
C LYS A 592 9.15 -24.49 17.55
N PRO A 593 8.32 -25.01 18.47
CA PRO A 593 6.86 -24.85 18.38
C PRO A 593 6.47 -23.39 18.13
N ALA A 594 5.57 -23.13 17.18
CA ALA A 594 5.32 -21.78 16.65
C ALA A 594 5.00 -20.70 17.73
N PRO A 595 4.24 -20.97 18.81
CA PRO A 595 4.04 -20.00 19.90
C PRO A 595 5.32 -19.66 20.67
N GLU A 596 6.17 -20.65 20.92
CA GLU A 596 7.47 -20.48 21.58
C GLU A 596 8.44 -19.74 20.66
N ASP A 597 8.37 -20.02 19.36
CA ASP A 597 9.19 -19.38 18.35
C ASP A 597 8.87 -17.89 18.19
N PHE A 598 7.56 -17.56 18.17
CA PHE A 598 7.07 -16.18 18.22
C PHE A 598 7.60 -15.43 19.45
N THR A 599 7.50 -16.06 20.62
CA THR A 599 7.92 -15.45 21.90
C THR A 599 9.43 -15.21 21.90
N ALA A 600 10.21 -16.19 21.44
CA ALA A 600 11.66 -16.08 21.33
C ALA A 600 12.09 -14.98 20.33
N ASP A 601 11.42 -14.85 19.17
CA ASP A 601 11.67 -13.77 18.21
C ASP A 601 11.43 -12.39 18.84
N GLN A 602 10.32 -12.24 19.57
CA GLN A 602 9.98 -11.00 20.25
C GLN A 602 11.02 -10.61 21.31
N GLU A 603 11.44 -11.54 22.16
CA GLU A 603 12.48 -11.31 23.17
C GLU A 603 13.84 -11.00 22.54
N LYS A 604 14.20 -11.73 21.48
CA LYS A 604 15.41 -11.49 20.67
C LYS A 604 15.43 -10.04 20.17
N TRP A 605 14.40 -9.61 19.44
CA TRP A 605 14.38 -8.26 18.85
C TRP A 605 14.28 -7.15 19.88
N LYS A 606 13.49 -7.34 20.94
CA LYS A 606 13.43 -6.39 22.06
C LYS A 606 14.81 -6.19 22.68
N THR A 607 15.57 -7.27 22.85
CA THR A 607 16.93 -7.23 23.39
C THR A 607 17.92 -6.56 22.43
N ILE A 608 17.92 -6.94 21.15
CA ILE A 608 18.84 -6.38 20.15
C ILE A 608 18.61 -4.88 19.96
N VAL A 609 17.35 -4.47 19.81
CA VAL A 609 17.01 -3.07 19.56
C VAL A 609 17.38 -2.23 20.78
N SER A 610 16.97 -2.64 21.98
CA SER A 610 17.22 -1.88 23.21
C SER A 610 18.70 -1.78 23.58
N LYS A 611 19.46 -2.87 23.44
CA LYS A 611 20.87 -2.90 23.85
C LYS A 611 21.81 -2.35 22.78
N SER A 612 21.57 -2.66 21.51
CA SER A 612 22.50 -2.34 20.43
C SER A 612 21.98 -1.22 19.52
N TYR A 613 20.80 -1.38 18.91
CA TYR A 613 20.41 -0.49 17.80
C TYR A 613 20.09 0.94 18.26
N LEU A 614 19.53 1.10 19.46
CA LEU A 614 19.21 2.42 20.00
C LEU A 614 20.43 3.20 20.52
N ASN A 615 21.48 2.52 20.97
CA ASN A 615 22.58 3.16 21.70
C ASN A 615 23.95 3.06 20.99
N ASP A 616 24.27 1.91 20.40
CA ASP A 616 25.65 1.57 20.04
C ASP A 616 25.95 1.69 18.54
N MET A 617 24.93 1.81 17.69
CA MET A 617 25.10 1.83 16.23
C MET A 617 25.33 3.23 15.63
N GLY A 618 25.30 4.29 16.44
CA GLY A 618 25.46 5.66 15.96
C GLY A 618 24.35 6.14 15.02
N ILE A 619 23.15 5.55 15.12
CA ILE A 619 21.98 5.92 14.33
C ILE A 619 21.29 7.11 15.00
N ASP A 620 21.17 8.22 14.27
CA ASP A 620 20.34 9.34 14.71
C ASP A 620 18.87 9.04 14.38
N TRP A 621 18.21 8.35 15.31
CA TRP A 621 16.80 7.97 15.24
C TRP A 621 15.84 9.17 15.07
N SER A 622 16.26 10.40 15.39
CA SER A 622 15.45 11.60 15.12
C SER A 622 15.27 11.90 13.62
N ASN A 623 16.09 11.27 12.76
CA ASN A 623 16.00 11.37 11.31
C ASN A 623 15.34 10.16 10.65
N VAL A 624 14.91 9.16 11.43
CA VAL A 624 14.36 7.91 10.89
C VAL A 624 12.84 7.93 11.02
N ARG A 625 12.13 7.81 9.90
CA ARG A 625 10.65 7.79 9.87
C ARG A 625 10.12 6.63 9.05
N ASN A 626 10.62 6.45 7.84
CA ASN A 626 10.22 5.38 6.93
C ASN A 626 11.21 4.23 7.06
N VAL A 627 10.79 3.13 7.67
CA VAL A 627 11.63 1.95 7.87
C VAL A 627 11.10 0.77 7.05
N MET A 628 11.99 -0.07 6.56
CA MET A 628 11.62 -1.36 5.97
C MET A 628 12.43 -2.46 6.62
N ASP A 629 11.73 -3.49 7.06
CA ASP A 629 12.31 -4.79 7.39
C ASP A 629 12.21 -5.67 6.16
N MET A 630 13.33 -5.90 5.50
CA MET A 630 13.38 -6.55 4.20
C MET A 630 13.12 -8.05 4.28
N ARG A 631 13.30 -8.66 5.46
CA ARG A 631 13.00 -10.06 5.74
C ARG A 631 12.37 -10.19 7.12
N ALA A 632 11.12 -9.76 7.20
CA ALA A 632 10.33 -9.90 8.41
C ALA A 632 9.93 -11.37 8.62
N VAL A 633 10.12 -11.86 9.83
CA VAL A 633 9.60 -13.16 10.28
C VAL A 633 8.29 -12.93 11.04
N TYR A 634 8.30 -12.93 12.37
CA TYR A 634 7.08 -12.65 13.15
C TYR A 634 6.81 -11.14 13.35
N GLY A 635 7.59 -10.26 12.71
CA GLY A 635 7.50 -8.80 12.88
C GLY A 635 8.08 -8.30 14.21
N GLY A 636 8.92 -9.08 14.89
CA GLY A 636 9.52 -8.71 16.18
C GLY A 636 10.37 -7.45 16.12
N PHE A 637 11.09 -7.21 15.01
CA PHE A 637 11.84 -5.97 14.79
C PHE A 637 10.92 -4.73 14.81
N ALA A 638 9.82 -4.76 14.05
CA ALA A 638 8.84 -3.67 14.04
C ALA A 638 8.14 -3.49 15.39
N ALA A 639 7.81 -4.60 16.08
CA ALA A 639 7.24 -4.56 17.42
C ALA A 639 8.19 -3.90 18.43
N ALA A 640 9.49 -4.19 18.37
CA ALA A 640 10.51 -3.60 19.24
C ALA A 640 10.71 -2.09 19.00
N LEU A 641 10.29 -1.56 17.84
CA LEU A 641 10.37 -0.14 17.50
C LEU A 641 9.04 0.61 17.73
N LYS A 642 8.01 -0.03 18.29
CA LYS A 642 6.64 0.53 18.38
C LYS A 642 6.55 1.87 19.12
N ASP A 643 7.44 2.11 20.07
CA ASP A 643 7.45 3.32 20.90
C ASP A 643 8.11 4.52 20.18
N LEU A 644 8.83 4.26 19.09
CA LEU A 644 9.38 5.29 18.23
C LEU A 644 8.30 5.85 17.28
N LYS A 645 8.40 7.14 16.94
CA LYS A 645 7.48 7.80 16.00
C LYS A 645 7.86 7.49 14.55
N LEU A 646 7.88 6.21 14.19
CA LEU A 646 8.18 5.69 12.85
C LEU A 646 7.14 4.65 12.40
N TRP A 647 7.26 4.17 11.16
CA TRP A 647 6.51 3.03 10.67
C TRP A 647 7.44 2.06 9.94
N VAL A 648 7.09 0.76 9.95
CA VAL A 648 7.89 -0.30 9.34
C VAL A 648 7.07 -1.00 8.26
N MET A 649 7.58 -1.01 7.03
CA MET A 649 7.14 -1.94 6.00
C MET A 649 7.77 -3.30 6.29
N ASN A 650 6.97 -4.26 6.76
CA ASN A 650 7.44 -5.63 6.98
C ASN A 650 7.33 -6.43 5.68
N VAL A 651 8.45 -6.86 5.12
CA VAL A 651 8.48 -7.63 3.87
C VAL A 651 8.70 -9.10 4.18
N VAL A 652 7.78 -9.95 3.76
CA VAL A 652 7.93 -11.41 3.82
C VAL A 652 8.30 -11.91 2.43
N PRO A 653 9.52 -12.43 2.22
CA PRO A 653 9.91 -12.97 0.93
C PRO A 653 8.99 -14.11 0.48
N VAL A 654 8.69 -14.19 -0.82
CA VAL A 654 7.75 -15.19 -1.37
C VAL A 654 8.28 -16.63 -1.29
N ASP A 655 9.57 -16.79 -1.05
CA ASP A 655 10.29 -18.06 -0.85
C ASP A 655 10.57 -18.37 0.62
N ALA A 656 10.08 -17.54 1.54
CA ALA A 656 10.17 -17.76 2.98
C ALA A 656 8.85 -18.35 3.54
N PRO A 657 8.86 -18.94 4.75
CA PRO A 657 7.64 -19.33 5.44
C PRO A 657 6.64 -18.18 5.56
N ASP A 658 5.36 -18.47 5.31
CA ASP A 658 4.30 -17.46 5.30
C ASP A 658 3.96 -16.97 6.72
N THR A 659 4.62 -15.88 7.11
CA THR A 659 4.47 -15.25 8.43
C THR A 659 3.71 -13.92 8.38
N LEU A 660 3.43 -13.40 7.19
CA LEU A 660 2.73 -12.13 7.00
C LEU A 660 1.33 -12.10 7.67
N PRO A 661 0.52 -13.17 7.60
CA PRO A 661 -0.65 -13.39 8.43
C PRO A 661 -0.48 -13.00 9.91
N ILE A 662 0.62 -13.43 10.53
CA ILE A 662 0.92 -13.24 11.95
C ILE A 662 1.27 -11.79 12.22
N ILE A 663 2.06 -11.16 11.34
CA ILE A 663 2.42 -9.73 11.43
C ILE A 663 1.15 -8.86 11.46
N TYR A 664 0.18 -9.15 10.60
CA TYR A 664 -1.12 -8.45 10.63
C TYR A 664 -1.95 -8.77 11.87
N GLU A 665 -1.85 -9.97 12.41
CA GLU A 665 -2.51 -10.34 13.68
C GLU A 665 -1.98 -9.52 14.86
N ARG A 666 -0.70 -9.14 14.84
CA ARG A 666 -0.06 -8.24 15.84
C ARG A 666 -0.47 -6.77 15.71
N GLY A 667 -1.23 -6.40 14.69
CA GLY A 667 -1.59 -5.00 14.44
C GLY A 667 -0.47 -4.20 13.75
N LEU A 668 0.38 -4.89 13.00
CA LEU A 668 1.38 -4.32 12.08
C LEU A 668 0.92 -4.54 10.63
N PHE A 669 1.59 -3.93 9.65
CA PHE A 669 1.32 -4.20 8.23
C PHE A 669 2.59 -4.65 7.51
N GLY A 670 2.39 -5.26 6.35
CA GLY A 670 3.48 -5.74 5.52
C GLY A 670 3.00 -6.22 4.16
N ILE A 671 3.91 -6.81 3.41
CA ILE A 671 3.68 -7.21 2.03
C ILE A 671 4.52 -8.44 1.66
N TYR A 672 3.98 -9.27 0.78
CA TYR A 672 4.78 -10.28 0.08
C TYR A 672 5.65 -9.63 -1.00
N HIS A 673 6.88 -10.10 -1.16
CA HIS A 673 7.74 -9.60 -2.24
C HIS A 673 8.79 -10.63 -2.68
N ASP A 674 9.05 -10.70 -3.99
CA ASP A 674 10.25 -11.35 -4.50
C ASP A 674 11.37 -10.32 -4.68
N TRP A 675 12.43 -10.43 -3.86
CA TRP A 675 13.59 -9.55 -3.92
C TRP A 675 14.47 -9.73 -5.17
N CYS A 676 14.19 -10.74 -5.99
CA CYS A 676 14.76 -10.85 -7.33
C CYS A 676 14.03 -9.94 -8.35
N GLU A 677 12.96 -9.26 -7.94
CA GLU A 677 12.26 -8.24 -8.71
C GLU A 677 12.37 -6.86 -8.03
N SER A 678 12.04 -5.78 -8.75
CA SER A 678 12.00 -4.44 -8.16
C SER A 678 10.77 -4.26 -7.26
N PHE A 679 10.94 -3.51 -6.17
CA PHE A 679 9.90 -3.22 -5.19
C PHE A 679 8.94 -2.13 -5.70
N ASN A 680 7.64 -2.27 -5.37
CA ASN A 680 6.57 -1.34 -5.77
C ASN A 680 6.57 -0.03 -4.96
N THR A 681 7.66 0.71 -5.03
CA THR A 681 7.81 2.00 -4.36
C THR A 681 8.61 2.98 -5.22
N TYR A 682 8.44 4.27 -4.96
CA TYR A 682 9.28 5.30 -5.57
C TYR A 682 10.73 5.20 -5.07
N PRO A 683 11.71 5.61 -5.88
CA PRO A 683 13.08 5.73 -5.41
C PRO A 683 13.18 6.68 -4.20
N ARG A 684 14.18 6.44 -3.33
CA ARG A 684 14.49 7.27 -2.14
C ARG A 684 13.29 7.36 -1.18
N THR A 685 12.71 6.22 -0.83
CA THR A 685 11.54 6.13 0.04
C THR A 685 11.92 5.96 1.52
N TYR A 686 12.87 5.07 1.81
CA TYR A 686 13.15 4.63 3.18
C TYR A 686 14.36 5.36 3.77
N ASP A 687 14.27 5.71 5.05
CA ASP A 687 15.35 6.29 5.85
C ASP A 687 16.24 5.19 6.44
N LEU A 688 15.66 4.02 6.70
CA LEU A 688 16.35 2.84 7.23
C LEU A 688 15.87 1.57 6.54
N LEU A 689 16.82 0.77 6.05
CA LEU A 689 16.59 -0.60 5.63
C LEU A 689 17.24 -1.55 6.65
N HIS A 690 16.53 -2.62 6.98
CA HIS A 690 17.00 -3.68 7.85
C HIS A 690 16.93 -5.02 7.11
N ALA A 691 18.01 -5.79 7.14
CA ALA A 691 18.10 -7.11 6.53
C ALA A 691 18.72 -8.11 7.52
N ASP A 692 17.92 -9.07 7.98
CA ASP A 692 18.38 -10.19 8.83
C ASP A 692 18.38 -11.50 8.03
N HIS A 693 19.58 -12.00 7.70
CA HIS A 693 19.84 -13.21 6.92
C HIS A 693 19.14 -13.23 5.55
N LEU A 694 19.07 -12.06 4.90
CA LEU A 694 18.45 -11.92 3.58
C LEU A 694 19.40 -12.35 2.46
N PHE A 695 20.64 -11.87 2.48
CA PHE A 695 21.54 -11.97 1.33
C PHE A 695 22.10 -13.38 1.14
N SER A 696 22.38 -14.10 2.22
CA SER A 696 22.81 -15.51 2.16
C SER A 696 21.75 -16.41 1.50
N THR A 697 20.47 -16.06 1.66
CA THR A 697 19.35 -16.72 0.99
C THR A 697 19.27 -16.28 -0.48
N LEU A 698 19.31 -14.98 -0.76
CA LEU A 698 19.16 -14.45 -2.11
C LEU A 698 20.29 -14.82 -3.07
N ARG A 699 21.52 -14.97 -2.57
CA ARG A 699 22.71 -15.33 -3.37
C ARG A 699 22.51 -16.64 -4.15
N LYS A 700 21.62 -17.52 -3.68
CA LYS A 700 21.28 -18.80 -4.31
C LYS A 700 20.27 -18.66 -5.46
N ARG A 701 19.51 -17.56 -5.52
CA ARG A 701 18.40 -17.36 -6.46
C ARG A 701 18.63 -16.28 -7.49
N CYS A 702 19.25 -15.16 -7.11
CA CYS A 702 19.44 -14.04 -8.02
C CYS A 702 20.73 -13.26 -7.79
N ASN A 703 21.03 -12.39 -8.75
CA ASN A 703 22.26 -11.62 -8.79
C ASN A 703 22.26 -10.53 -7.71
N LEU A 704 23.18 -10.62 -6.74
CA LEU A 704 23.30 -9.65 -5.65
C LEU A 704 23.58 -8.21 -6.13
N VAL A 705 24.23 -8.02 -7.27
CA VAL A 705 24.47 -6.68 -7.86
C VAL A 705 23.14 -6.00 -8.18
N SER A 706 22.18 -6.75 -8.72
CA SER A 706 20.84 -6.23 -9.01
C SER A 706 20.05 -5.90 -7.75
N VAL A 707 20.15 -6.76 -6.73
CA VAL A 707 19.54 -6.52 -5.41
C VAL A 707 20.12 -5.26 -4.77
N MET A 708 21.45 -5.07 -4.85
CA MET A 708 22.11 -3.87 -4.35
C MET A 708 21.72 -2.60 -5.12
N ALA A 709 21.49 -2.68 -6.44
CA ALA A 709 20.96 -1.56 -7.22
C ALA A 709 19.53 -1.20 -6.80
N GLU A 710 18.68 -2.19 -6.49
CA GLU A 710 17.34 -1.98 -5.95
C GLU A 710 17.37 -1.36 -4.54
N ILE A 711 18.28 -1.82 -3.68
CA ILE A 711 18.52 -1.23 -2.34
C ILE A 711 18.99 0.22 -2.46
N ASP A 712 19.92 0.53 -3.37
CA ASP A 712 20.28 1.92 -3.66
C ASP A 712 19.05 2.70 -4.14
N ARG A 713 18.24 2.15 -5.03
CA ARG A 713 17.06 2.85 -5.55
C ARG A 713 16.11 3.26 -4.43
N ILE A 714 15.78 2.38 -3.49
CA ILE A 714 14.74 2.64 -2.47
C ILE A 714 15.26 3.35 -1.21
N LEU A 715 16.55 3.26 -0.88
CA LEU A 715 17.16 3.94 0.26
C LEU A 715 17.46 5.41 -0.04
N ARG A 716 17.07 6.32 0.86
CA ARG A 716 17.37 7.76 0.75
C ARG A 716 18.88 8.03 0.89
N PRO A 717 19.43 9.03 0.20
CA PRO A 717 20.76 9.56 0.52
C PRO A 717 20.86 9.88 2.03
N GLN A 718 21.99 9.52 2.65
CA GLN A 718 22.21 9.57 4.11
C GLN A 718 21.35 8.61 4.95
N GLY A 719 20.52 7.78 4.32
CA GLY A 719 19.79 6.71 4.97
C GLY A 719 20.72 5.61 5.49
N THR A 720 20.23 4.85 6.46
CA THR A 720 20.98 3.80 7.15
C THR A 720 20.60 2.43 6.58
N PHE A 721 21.58 1.57 6.37
CA PHE A 721 21.36 0.17 6.05
C PHE A 721 22.00 -0.71 7.12
N ILE A 722 21.19 -1.53 7.77
CA ILE A 722 21.61 -2.51 8.77
C ILE A 722 21.50 -3.90 8.15
N ILE A 723 22.59 -4.65 8.21
CA ILE A 723 22.66 -6.01 7.68
C ILE A 723 23.20 -6.92 8.77
N ARG A 724 22.50 -8.04 8.99
CA ARG A 724 22.97 -9.18 9.76
C ARG A 724 22.99 -10.39 8.85
N ASP A 725 24.15 -11.00 8.66
CA ASP A 725 24.29 -12.18 7.82
C ASP A 725 25.58 -12.93 8.15
N ASP A 726 25.84 -14.05 7.50
CA ASP A 726 27.11 -14.75 7.64
C ASP A 726 28.31 -13.88 7.18
N MET A 727 29.50 -14.18 7.71
CA MET A 727 30.71 -13.39 7.46
C MET A 727 31.13 -13.32 5.99
N GLU A 728 30.91 -14.37 5.20
CA GLU A 728 31.26 -14.38 3.78
C GLU A 728 30.36 -13.39 3.02
N THR A 729 29.05 -13.49 3.26
CA THR A 729 28.04 -12.61 2.68
C THR A 729 28.26 -11.15 3.08
N ILE A 730 28.57 -10.88 4.36
CA ILE A 730 28.90 -9.54 4.84
C ILE A 730 30.11 -8.97 4.11
N GLY A 731 31.16 -9.77 3.90
CA GLY A 731 32.35 -9.36 3.16
C GLY A 731 32.05 -9.01 1.70
N GLU A 732 31.19 -9.78 1.02
CA GLU A 732 30.77 -9.50 -0.36
C GLU A 732 29.94 -8.20 -0.45
N VAL A 733 28.95 -8.03 0.44
CA VAL A 733 28.13 -6.82 0.48
C VAL A 733 28.96 -5.60 0.85
N GLU A 734 29.90 -5.73 1.79
CA GLU A 734 30.81 -4.64 2.17
C GLU A 734 31.65 -4.16 0.97
N LYS A 735 32.13 -5.06 0.10
CA LYS A 735 32.84 -4.70 -1.14
C LYS A 735 31.92 -3.91 -2.09
N MET A 736 30.67 -4.35 -2.26
CA MET A 736 29.70 -3.65 -3.12
C MET A 736 29.38 -2.25 -2.60
N VAL A 737 29.08 -2.09 -1.31
CA VAL A 737 28.77 -0.75 -0.74
C VAL A 737 29.96 0.20 -0.76
N LYS A 738 31.18 -0.30 -0.54
CA LYS A 738 32.41 0.50 -0.71
C LYS A 738 32.61 0.95 -2.15
N SER A 739 32.32 0.08 -3.13
CA SER A 739 32.42 0.43 -4.56
C SER A 739 31.39 1.49 -4.97
N MET A 740 30.21 1.52 -4.33
CA MET A 740 29.21 2.61 -4.46
C MET A 740 29.56 3.88 -3.66
N LYS A 741 30.74 3.94 -3.03
CA LYS A 741 31.19 5.05 -2.17
C LYS A 741 30.25 5.32 -0.99
N TRP A 742 29.60 4.29 -0.44
CA TRP A 742 28.83 4.40 0.80
C TRP A 742 29.75 4.31 2.01
N ASN A 743 29.33 4.90 3.13
CA ASN A 743 30.13 4.98 4.34
C ASN A 743 29.81 3.81 5.27
N VAL A 744 30.73 2.86 5.40
CA VAL A 744 30.63 1.82 6.43
C VAL A 744 30.91 2.46 7.79
N LYS A 745 29.93 2.41 8.71
CA LYS A 745 30.01 3.01 10.05
C LYS A 745 30.51 2.02 11.08
N MET A 746 30.05 0.78 11.00
CA MET A 746 30.35 -0.24 11.98
C MET A 746 30.30 -1.62 11.33
N THR A 747 31.31 -2.44 11.63
CA THR A 747 31.34 -3.86 11.32
C THR A 747 31.68 -4.59 12.62
N GLN A 748 30.74 -5.37 13.14
CA GLN A 748 30.97 -6.27 14.27
C GLN A 748 30.84 -7.70 13.79
N SER A 749 31.65 -8.60 14.33
CA SER A 749 31.52 -10.04 14.10
C SER A 749 31.42 -10.76 15.43
N LYS A 750 30.46 -11.66 15.55
CA LYS A 750 30.28 -12.51 16.74
C LYS A 750 29.69 -13.85 16.31
N ASP A 751 30.25 -14.94 16.81
CA ASP A 751 29.73 -16.30 16.59
C ASP A 751 29.47 -16.66 15.12
N ASN A 752 30.40 -16.26 14.23
CA ASN A 752 30.32 -16.42 12.76
C ASN A 752 29.19 -15.64 12.05
N GLU A 753 28.50 -14.76 12.77
CA GLU A 753 27.54 -13.79 12.27
C GLU A 753 28.18 -12.39 12.23
N GLY A 754 27.97 -11.66 11.13
CA GLY A 754 28.43 -10.29 10.96
C GLY A 754 27.28 -9.29 11.03
N LEU A 755 27.49 -8.19 11.73
CA LEU A 755 26.60 -7.03 11.77
C LEU A 755 27.29 -5.86 11.08
N LEU A 756 26.68 -5.36 10.00
CA LEU A 756 27.18 -4.27 9.19
C LEU A 756 26.19 -3.09 9.23
N THR A 757 26.69 -1.91 9.62
CA THR A 757 25.93 -0.65 9.61
C THR A 757 26.54 0.29 8.59
N ILE A 758 25.76 0.68 7.61
CA ILE A 758 26.20 1.52 6.50
C ILE A 758 25.33 2.77 6.42
N GLN A 759 25.94 3.89 6.05
CA GLN A 759 25.24 5.10 5.68
C GLN A 759 25.43 5.37 4.19
N LYS A 760 24.33 5.44 3.45
CA LYS A 760 24.34 5.76 2.03
C LYS A 760 24.88 7.16 1.78
N SER A 761 25.76 7.32 0.79
CA SER A 761 26.29 8.63 0.40
C SER A 761 25.43 9.31 -0.67
N TRP A 762 25.82 10.53 -1.04
CA TRP A 762 25.22 11.28 -2.14
C TRP A 762 25.79 10.93 -3.51
N TRP A 763 26.77 10.03 -3.55
CA TRP A 763 27.54 9.75 -4.76
C TRP A 763 26.68 9.08 -5.84
N ARG A 764 26.97 9.44 -7.09
CA ARG A 764 26.43 8.83 -8.31
C ARG A 764 27.53 8.66 -9.36
N PRO A 765 27.51 7.57 -10.13
CA PRO A 765 28.48 7.34 -11.20
C PRO A 765 28.26 8.28 -12.38
N ALA A 766 29.34 8.69 -13.04
CA ALA A 766 29.30 9.56 -14.21
C ALA A 766 28.92 8.82 -15.50
N GLU A 767 29.31 7.55 -15.62
CA GLU A 767 28.93 6.72 -16.76
C GLU A 767 27.44 6.38 -16.69
N THR A 768 26.81 6.27 -17.86
CA THR A 768 25.38 5.96 -17.99
C THR A 768 25.14 4.64 -18.69
N GLU A 769 24.06 3.97 -18.33
CA GLU A 769 23.57 2.77 -18.99
C GLU A 769 22.12 2.99 -19.44
N THR A 770 21.86 2.83 -20.74
CA THR A 770 20.52 2.96 -21.30
C THR A 770 19.74 1.67 -21.11
N ILE A 771 18.65 1.72 -20.34
CA ILE A 771 17.76 0.57 -20.14
C ILE A 771 16.70 0.57 -21.24
N LYS A 772 16.90 -0.25 -22.28
CA LYS A 772 16.05 -0.28 -23.48
C LYS A 772 14.56 -0.51 -23.18
N SER A 773 14.24 -1.31 -22.17
CA SER A 773 12.85 -1.57 -21.76
C SER A 773 12.16 -0.35 -21.16
N ALA A 774 12.92 0.64 -20.70
CA ALA A 774 12.44 1.83 -20.01
C ALA A 774 12.57 3.13 -20.84
N ILE A 775 12.73 2.98 -22.16
CA ILE A 775 12.63 4.08 -23.13
C ILE A 775 11.23 4.06 -23.75
N ALA A 776 10.54 5.19 -23.66
CA ALA A 776 9.15 5.37 -24.05
C ALA A 776 8.99 5.56 -25.56
#